data_AF-A0A261Y026-F1
#
_entry.id   AF-A0A261Y026-F1
#
_cell.length_a   1.000
_cell.length_b   1.000
_cell.length_c   1.000
_cell.angle_alpha   90.00
_cell.angle_beta   90.00
_cell.angle_gamma   90.00
#
_symmetry.space_group_name_H-M   'P 1'
#
loop_
_entity.id
_entity.type
_entity.pdbx_description
1 polymer ?
#
loop_
_entity_poly.entity_id
_entity_poly.type
_entity_poly.pdbx_seq_one_letter_code
_entity_poly.pdbx_strand_id
1 'polypeptide(L)'
;MSSEEEQDYMSADFVTAETPREEETYSQKRKRQIVQQLERGKTKSRKVLEAEAREEGLAKAIEDDNRGKRMLLKMGFKEGSTLGQTDNGAALRQPLEVVMRAGKKGIGLESVQKEAQRQQEAKQMHQEVSHRVDFRKKQMERFSEEKIKRQVHAASKLCVDLDDKKGITDNPLTALYLEEQKAADAAKEERNAFGELVVKPAKEDDTSPLTVFETEQEGEQEDSSFKERVQALRQSTDAAKYWVVLTLAHLSLTRPVTKKYDDFERELEQTPLLVLVSTYINYFVLILFGHLRDFLGMTFKRDEYRHLRKSNGYAPIVSDFDSFYTRRLYTRIRDCWNRPITGVPSRTVTLLERTSKDYNHTFTLTGNKKEVLNFSSYNYLGFAQKEGPCATAVAETTQKCGLGLSATRAETGDSELHHELEQLVARFVGKEDAMVISMGYATNSTTIPALVGKGSLIISDELNHSSLIFGARLSGAAIRVFKHNNMSDFRSVLRECISQGQPRTHRPWKKILVVVEGLYSMEGSIVNLPEMIELKREFRFYLYVDEAHSIGALGENGGGVCDFFGVDPAEVDILMGTFTKSFGGAGGYIAGDKAVIDHLRLTNHAYVYAEPISPPVIQQIITSMKIICGEDGTDDGRRRIKQLAENSLYFASRLREMGFIVYGDEGSPVIPLLLFNPAKLPAFSRECLKRGIAVVVVGYPATPIITSRARFCLSAAHTRADLDYTLRELDEVGDLLMLKVSRNKGM
;
A
#
# COMPACT_ATOMS: atom_id res chain seq x y z
N MET A 1 -57.16 24.35 -33.74
CA MET A 1 -57.36 22.90 -33.98
C MET A 1 -56.24 22.22 -33.21
N SER A 2 -56.49 21.93 -31.93
CA SER A 2 -56.80 20.57 -31.44
C SER A 2 -55.60 19.66 -31.65
N SER A 3 -54.83 19.39 -30.59
CA SER A 3 -54.86 18.08 -29.89
C SER A 3 -54.32 16.99 -30.83
N GLU A 4 -53.13 16.40 -30.66
CA GLU A 4 -52.47 15.83 -29.49
C GLU A 4 -50.97 15.63 -29.84
N GLU A 5 -50.18 15.23 -28.85
CA GLU A 5 -48.79 14.72 -28.96
C GLU A 5 -47.64 15.75 -28.94
N GLU A 6 -47.21 16.12 -27.72
CA GLU A 6 -45.84 15.87 -27.22
C GLU A 6 -45.62 16.61 -25.88
N GLN A 7 -46.14 16.03 -24.79
CA GLN A 7 -45.66 16.31 -23.43
C GLN A 7 -45.67 15.01 -22.60
N ASP A 8 -44.65 14.91 -21.75
CA ASP A 8 -44.47 14.01 -20.62
C ASP A 8 -43.86 12.61 -20.79
N TYR A 9 -42.53 12.57 -20.76
CA TYR A 9 -41.78 11.41 -20.25
C TYR A 9 -41.35 11.59 -18.77
N MET A 10 -41.85 12.62 -18.05
CA MET A 10 -41.42 12.89 -16.66
C MET A 10 -42.57 13.13 -15.65
N SER A 11 -43.83 12.86 -15.99
CA SER A 11 -44.98 13.00 -15.07
C SER A 11 -45.83 11.74 -14.92
N ALA A 12 -45.23 10.55 -14.94
CA ALA A 12 -45.97 9.37 -14.49
C ALA A 12 -46.13 9.45 -12.96
N ASP A 13 -47.27 9.96 -12.52
CA ASP A 13 -47.78 9.75 -11.17
C ASP A 13 -47.74 8.25 -10.89
N PHE A 14 -47.06 7.88 -9.81
CA PHE A 14 -47.03 6.51 -9.33
C PHE A 14 -48.47 6.05 -9.09
N VAL A 15 -48.97 5.20 -9.99
CA VAL A 15 -50.14 4.37 -9.74
C VAL A 15 -49.89 3.69 -8.40
N THR A 16 -50.76 3.96 -7.43
CA THR A 16 -50.80 3.26 -6.14
C THR A 16 -51.05 1.78 -6.43
N ALA A 17 -49.96 1.03 -6.57
CA ALA A 17 -50.00 -0.42 -6.58
C ALA A 17 -50.66 -0.87 -5.28
N GLU A 18 -51.72 -1.68 -5.41
CA GLU A 18 -52.32 -2.38 -4.27
C GLU A 18 -51.20 -3.00 -3.45
N THR A 19 -51.20 -2.71 -2.14
CA THR A 19 -50.22 -3.24 -1.19
C THR A 19 -50.06 -4.76 -1.40
N PRO A 20 -48.87 -5.26 -1.76
CA PRO A 20 -48.67 -6.68 -1.91
C PRO A 20 -48.87 -7.32 -0.53
N ARG A 21 -49.68 -8.38 -0.47
CA ARG A 21 -49.75 -9.22 0.74
C ARG A 21 -48.34 -9.67 1.07
N GLU A 22 -47.80 -9.21 2.20
CA GLU A 22 -46.47 -9.58 2.68
C GLU A 22 -46.40 -11.11 2.85
N GLU A 23 -45.77 -11.80 1.90
CA GLU A 23 -45.36 -13.17 2.13
C GLU A 23 -44.14 -13.18 3.05
N GLU A 24 -44.32 -13.70 4.27
CA GLU A 24 -43.23 -13.86 5.24
C GLU A 24 -42.06 -14.62 4.60
N THR A 25 -40.88 -14.01 4.61
CA THR A 25 -39.62 -14.65 4.21
C THR A 25 -39.32 -15.87 5.10
N TYR A 26 -38.53 -16.83 4.59
CA TYR A 26 -38.13 -18.03 5.34
C TYR A 26 -37.54 -17.71 6.72
N SER A 27 -36.78 -16.61 6.82
CA SER A 27 -36.19 -16.12 8.08
C SER A 27 -37.25 -15.65 9.07
N GLN A 28 -38.31 -14.97 8.59
CA GLN A 28 -39.43 -14.50 9.42
C GLN A 28 -40.28 -15.69 9.89
N LYS A 29 -40.60 -16.64 9.01
CA LYS A 29 -41.30 -17.90 9.37
C LYS A 29 -40.55 -18.67 10.45
N ARG A 30 -39.22 -18.79 10.33
CA ARG A 30 -38.36 -19.46 11.30
C ARG A 30 -38.31 -18.74 12.65
N LYS A 31 -38.22 -17.40 12.66
CA LYS A 31 -38.29 -16.61 13.91
C LYS A 31 -39.63 -16.78 14.61
N ARG A 32 -40.73 -16.74 13.87
CA ARG A 32 -42.08 -16.89 14.42
C ARG A 32 -42.31 -18.30 14.99
N GLN A 33 -41.82 -19.34 14.33
CA GLN A 33 -41.83 -20.71 14.86
C GLN A 33 -41.03 -20.85 16.15
N ILE A 34 -39.86 -20.22 16.24
CA ILE A 34 -39.05 -20.22 17.46
C ILE A 34 -39.77 -19.50 18.61
N VAL A 35 -40.41 -18.35 18.33
CA VAL A 35 -41.21 -17.62 19.32
C VAL A 35 -42.42 -18.45 19.78
N GLN A 36 -43.14 -19.09 18.87
CA GLN A 36 -44.26 -19.99 19.22
C GLN A 36 -43.81 -21.23 20.01
N GLN A 37 -42.59 -21.73 19.79
CA GLN A 37 -42.03 -22.85 20.56
C GLN A 37 -41.58 -22.43 21.96
N LEU A 38 -41.10 -21.18 22.12
CA LEU A 38 -40.77 -20.56 23.40
C LEU A 38 -42.04 -20.29 24.23
N GLU A 39 -43.09 -19.75 23.60
CA GLU A 39 -44.40 -19.52 24.25
C GLU A 39 -45.11 -20.83 24.64
N ARG A 40 -44.87 -21.92 23.90
CA ARG A 40 -45.37 -23.26 24.22
C ARG A 40 -44.49 -24.02 25.23
N GLY A 41 -43.47 -23.39 25.82
CA GLY A 41 -42.65 -23.97 26.88
C GLY A 41 -41.80 -25.17 26.46
N LYS A 42 -41.60 -25.42 25.15
CA LYS A 42 -40.93 -26.64 24.66
C LYS A 42 -39.40 -26.51 24.53
N THR A 43 -38.82 -25.32 24.65
CA THR A 43 -37.36 -25.15 24.60
C THR A 43 -36.90 -24.00 25.49
N LYS A 44 -36.11 -24.29 26.52
CA LYS A 44 -35.49 -23.25 27.36
C LYS A 44 -34.43 -22.49 26.55
N SER A 45 -34.35 -21.18 26.77
CA SER A 45 -33.29 -20.33 26.19
C SER A 45 -31.91 -20.82 26.59
N ARG A 46 -30.94 -20.79 25.67
CA ARG A 46 -29.55 -21.21 25.92
C ARG A 46 -28.92 -20.52 27.14
N LYS A 47 -29.26 -19.24 27.39
CA LYS A 47 -28.81 -18.52 28.60
C LYS A 47 -29.35 -19.12 29.90
N VAL A 48 -30.58 -19.65 29.88
CA VAL A 48 -31.22 -20.27 31.04
C VAL A 48 -30.61 -21.65 31.28
N LEU A 49 -30.38 -22.42 30.22
CA LEU A 49 -29.69 -23.72 30.31
C LEU A 49 -28.25 -23.58 30.83
N GLU A 50 -27.50 -22.57 30.37
CA GLU A 50 -26.15 -22.29 30.88
C GLU A 50 -26.16 -21.84 32.36
N ALA A 51 -27.20 -21.12 32.81
CA ALA A 51 -27.36 -20.72 34.21
C ALA A 51 -27.74 -21.91 35.10
N GLU A 52 -28.70 -22.73 34.67
CA GLU A 52 -29.10 -23.95 35.39
C GLU A 52 -27.94 -24.95 35.48
N ALA A 53 -27.19 -25.18 34.39
CA ALA A 53 -26.00 -26.04 34.41
C ALA A 53 -24.88 -25.48 35.30
N ARG A 54 -24.78 -24.16 35.44
CA ARG A 54 -23.83 -23.52 36.36
C ARG A 54 -24.24 -23.71 37.82
N GLU A 55 -25.52 -23.57 38.15
CA GLU A 55 -26.00 -23.85 39.51
C GLU A 55 -25.90 -25.33 39.87
N GLU A 56 -26.23 -26.23 38.93
CA GLU A 56 -26.08 -27.68 39.11
C GLU A 56 -24.60 -28.05 39.30
N GLY A 57 -23.70 -27.43 38.53
CA GLY A 57 -22.26 -27.62 38.68
C GLY A 57 -21.69 -27.08 40.00
N LEU A 58 -22.27 -26.01 40.56
CA LEU A 58 -21.89 -25.46 41.87
C LEU A 58 -22.45 -26.28 43.03
N ALA A 59 -23.61 -26.92 42.86
CA ALA A 59 -24.23 -27.77 43.87
C ALA A 59 -23.61 -29.18 43.95
N LYS A 60 -22.90 -29.63 42.90
CA LYS A 60 -22.28 -30.95 42.84
C LYS A 60 -20.92 -30.96 43.52
N ALA A 61 -20.85 -31.61 44.68
CA ALA A 61 -19.59 -31.81 45.40
C ALA A 61 -18.58 -32.59 44.54
N ILE A 62 -17.31 -32.15 44.57
CA ILE A 62 -16.22 -32.84 43.87
C ILE A 62 -15.84 -34.09 44.66
N GLU A 63 -15.92 -35.25 44.00
CA GLU A 63 -15.56 -36.55 44.56
C GLU A 63 -14.09 -36.61 45.00
N ASP A 64 -13.80 -37.35 46.09
CA ASP A 64 -12.48 -37.40 46.73
C ASP A 64 -11.40 -38.11 45.89
N ASP A 65 -11.79 -38.85 44.86
CA ASP A 65 -10.88 -39.48 43.91
C ASP A 65 -10.32 -38.50 42.86
N ASN A 66 -10.92 -37.31 42.76
CA ASN A 66 -10.59 -36.32 41.76
C ASN A 66 -9.15 -35.84 41.93
N ARG A 67 -8.33 -36.04 40.89
CA ARG A 67 -6.90 -35.65 40.88
C ARG A 67 -6.68 -34.17 41.25
N GLY A 68 -7.59 -33.28 40.84
CA GLY A 68 -7.53 -31.85 41.17
C GLY A 68 -7.76 -31.59 42.65
N LYS A 69 -8.77 -32.23 43.26
CA LYS A 69 -9.04 -32.12 44.72
C LYS A 69 -7.87 -32.67 45.55
N ARG A 70 -7.29 -33.81 45.14
CA ARG A 70 -6.10 -34.40 45.79
C ARG A 70 -4.86 -33.52 45.68
N MET A 71 -4.70 -32.79 44.56
CA MET A 71 -3.61 -31.84 44.39
C MET A 71 -3.82 -30.60 45.26
N LEU A 72 -5.03 -30.06 45.32
CA LEU A 72 -5.39 -28.92 46.17
C LEU A 72 -5.20 -29.24 47.66
N LEU A 73 -5.64 -30.42 48.13
CA LEU A 73 -5.42 -30.89 49.51
C LEU A 73 -3.90 -30.98 49.84
N LYS A 74 -3.08 -31.46 48.89
CA LYS A 74 -1.61 -31.47 49.04
C LYS A 74 -0.99 -30.07 49.07
N MET A 75 -1.65 -29.09 48.45
CA MET A 75 -1.26 -27.68 48.47
C MET A 75 -1.85 -26.91 49.66
N GLY A 76 -2.45 -27.61 50.63
CA GLY A 76 -2.95 -27.04 51.88
C GLY A 76 -4.39 -26.52 51.84
N PHE A 77 -5.16 -26.83 50.79
CA PHE A 77 -6.59 -26.50 50.73
C PHE A 77 -7.37 -27.26 51.81
N LYS A 78 -8.13 -26.54 52.66
CA LYS A 78 -9.17 -27.11 53.52
C LYS A 78 -10.55 -26.73 52.97
N GLU A 79 -11.52 -27.64 53.01
CA GLU A 79 -12.90 -27.31 52.61
C GLU A 79 -13.44 -26.13 53.45
N GLY A 80 -13.93 -25.09 52.78
CA GLY A 80 -14.36 -23.83 53.42
C GLY A 80 -13.27 -22.75 53.54
N SER A 81 -12.02 -23.01 53.15
CA SER A 81 -10.92 -22.03 53.17
C SER A 81 -10.59 -21.48 51.77
N THR A 82 -10.11 -20.23 51.70
CA THR A 82 -9.54 -19.67 50.47
C THR A 82 -8.07 -20.02 50.36
N LEU A 83 -7.65 -20.50 49.18
CA LEU A 83 -6.27 -20.94 48.94
C LEU A 83 -5.29 -19.77 49.16
N GLY A 84 -4.27 -19.95 50.02
CA GLY A 84 -3.24 -18.94 50.28
C GLY A 84 -3.42 -18.08 51.54
N GLN A 85 -4.40 -18.39 52.40
CA GLN A 85 -4.57 -17.77 53.72
C GLN A 85 -4.22 -18.75 54.85
N THR A 86 -3.64 -18.23 55.93
CA THR A 86 -3.46 -18.97 57.19
C THR A 86 -4.80 -19.10 57.94
N ASP A 87 -4.88 -19.98 58.95
CA ASP A 87 -6.12 -20.24 59.71
C ASP A 87 -6.71 -18.96 60.40
N ASN A 88 -5.97 -17.85 60.42
CA ASN A 88 -6.39 -16.53 60.92
C ASN A 88 -6.71 -15.49 59.80
N GLY A 89 -6.78 -15.89 58.53
CA GLY A 89 -7.16 -15.00 57.41
C GLY A 89 -6.04 -14.13 56.83
N ALA A 90 -4.79 -14.27 57.29
CA ALA A 90 -3.64 -13.53 56.75
C ALA A 90 -2.98 -14.25 55.57
N ALA A 91 -2.58 -13.52 54.53
CA ALA A 91 -1.93 -14.05 53.33
C ALA A 91 -0.52 -14.63 53.63
N LEU A 92 -0.23 -15.81 53.08
CA LEU A 92 1.07 -16.49 53.20
C LEU A 92 2.19 -15.66 52.53
N ARG A 93 3.16 -15.16 53.31
CA ARG A 93 4.27 -14.30 52.83
C ARG A 93 5.56 -15.03 52.46
N GLN A 94 5.63 -16.35 52.58
CA GLN A 94 6.81 -17.11 52.14
C GLN A 94 6.41 -18.32 51.27
N PRO A 95 7.17 -18.61 50.20
CA PRO A 95 6.92 -19.78 49.36
C PRO A 95 7.18 -21.08 50.14
N LEU A 96 6.30 -22.07 49.95
CA LEU A 96 6.42 -23.39 50.57
C LEU A 96 7.65 -24.13 50.04
N GLU A 97 8.46 -24.65 50.97
CA GLU A 97 9.68 -25.37 50.65
C GLU A 97 9.35 -26.78 50.12
N VAL A 98 9.68 -27.03 48.85
CA VAL A 98 9.41 -28.33 48.19
C VAL A 98 10.57 -29.28 48.46
N VAL A 99 10.40 -30.20 49.41
CA VAL A 99 11.37 -31.27 49.66
C VAL A 99 11.17 -32.40 48.64
N MET A 100 12.06 -32.47 47.65
CA MET A 100 12.11 -33.56 46.67
C MET A 100 12.68 -34.82 47.31
N ARG A 101 11.84 -35.85 47.53
CA ARG A 101 12.33 -37.19 47.93
C ARG A 101 12.86 -37.94 46.72
N ALA A 102 14.17 -38.22 46.71
CA ALA A 102 14.80 -39.08 45.72
C ALA A 102 14.39 -40.55 45.93
N GLY A 103 14.02 -41.25 44.84
CA GLY A 103 13.98 -42.73 44.85
C GLY A 103 12.64 -43.42 44.54
N LYS A 104 11.82 -42.94 43.59
CA LYS A 104 10.79 -43.80 42.97
C LYS A 104 10.79 -43.69 41.44
N LYS A 105 10.68 -44.86 40.79
CA LYS A 105 10.57 -45.07 39.33
C LYS A 105 9.69 -43.99 38.70
N GLY A 106 10.27 -43.25 37.76
CA GLY A 106 9.77 -41.97 37.29
C GLY A 106 8.41 -42.02 36.59
N ILE A 107 7.57 -41.05 36.94
CA ILE A 107 6.44 -40.58 36.14
C ILE A 107 7.04 -39.95 34.89
N GLY A 108 6.91 -40.60 33.73
CA GLY A 108 7.43 -40.04 32.47
C GLY A 108 7.60 -41.02 31.31
N LEU A 109 7.64 -42.35 31.53
CA LEU A 109 7.77 -43.28 30.40
C LEU A 109 6.48 -43.44 29.59
N GLU A 110 5.31 -43.43 30.23
CA GLU A 110 4.02 -43.51 29.53
C GLU A 110 3.71 -42.24 28.72
N SER A 111 4.23 -41.07 29.12
CA SER A 111 4.05 -39.82 28.37
C SER A 111 4.91 -39.79 27.12
N VAL A 112 6.15 -40.28 27.19
CA VAL A 112 7.06 -40.33 26.01
C VAL A 112 6.55 -41.32 24.96
N GLN A 113 6.02 -42.48 25.38
CA GLN A 113 5.40 -43.42 24.44
C GLN A 113 4.11 -42.87 23.80
N LYS A 114 3.24 -42.22 24.58
CA LYS A 114 2.05 -41.54 24.03
C LYS A 114 2.39 -40.36 23.13
N GLU A 115 3.47 -39.65 23.40
CA GLU A 115 3.92 -38.52 22.61
C GLU A 115 4.56 -38.99 21.29
N ALA A 116 5.34 -40.06 21.32
CA ALA A 116 5.84 -40.74 20.12
C ALA A 116 4.68 -41.26 19.25
N GLN A 117 3.67 -41.88 19.87
CA GLN A 117 2.49 -42.38 19.16
C GLN A 117 1.67 -41.24 18.54
N ARG A 118 1.47 -40.12 19.25
CA ARG A 118 0.82 -38.92 18.71
C ARG A 118 1.63 -38.26 17.59
N GLN A 119 2.95 -38.27 17.66
CA GLN A 119 3.81 -37.77 16.58
C GLN A 119 3.72 -38.66 15.33
N GLN A 120 3.57 -39.97 15.52
CA GLN A 120 3.42 -40.92 14.43
C GLN A 120 2.04 -40.81 13.76
N GLU A 121 0.98 -40.67 14.55
CA GLU A 121 -0.38 -40.36 14.07
C GLU A 121 -0.43 -39.00 13.37
N ALA A 122 0.23 -37.98 13.90
CA ALA A 122 0.31 -36.67 13.27
C ALA A 122 1.07 -36.72 11.93
N LYS A 123 2.13 -37.51 11.82
CA LYS A 123 2.86 -37.73 10.56
C LYS A 123 2.00 -38.45 9.52
N GLN A 124 1.26 -39.48 9.92
CA GLN A 124 0.31 -40.18 9.03
C GLN A 124 -0.79 -39.24 8.55
N MET A 125 -1.39 -38.46 9.46
CA MET A 125 -2.41 -37.48 9.11
C MET A 125 -1.86 -36.39 8.19
N HIS A 126 -0.58 -35.99 8.36
CA HIS A 126 0.07 -35.02 7.49
C HIS A 126 0.34 -35.58 6.09
N GLN A 127 0.76 -36.84 5.97
CA GLN A 127 0.89 -37.53 4.70
C GLN A 127 -0.45 -37.68 3.99
N GLU A 128 -1.52 -38.00 4.73
CA GLU A 128 -2.87 -38.18 4.17
C GLU A 128 -3.46 -36.83 3.69
N VAL A 129 -3.23 -35.75 4.42
CA VAL A 129 -3.58 -34.39 3.99
C VAL A 129 -2.75 -33.95 2.79
N SER A 130 -1.44 -34.23 2.76
CA SER A 130 -0.58 -33.94 1.61
C SER A 130 -1.07 -34.67 0.36
N HIS A 131 -1.38 -35.97 0.47
CA HIS A 131 -1.95 -36.75 -0.63
C HIS A 131 -3.30 -36.21 -1.11
N ARG A 132 -4.16 -35.73 -0.20
CA ARG A 132 -5.43 -35.08 -0.58
C ARG A 132 -5.25 -33.74 -1.27
N VAL A 133 -4.25 -32.95 -0.85
CA VAL A 133 -3.93 -31.67 -1.48
C VAL A 133 -3.33 -31.91 -2.87
N ASP A 134 -2.40 -32.85 -3.01
CA ASP A 134 -1.83 -33.24 -4.30
C ASP A 134 -2.86 -33.85 -5.23
N PHE A 135 -3.79 -34.66 -4.71
CA PHE A 135 -4.91 -35.17 -5.50
C PHE A 135 -5.80 -34.04 -6.01
N ARG A 136 -6.15 -33.06 -5.16
CA ARG A 136 -6.94 -31.89 -5.58
C ARG A 136 -6.21 -31.02 -6.59
N LYS A 137 -4.90 -30.85 -6.44
CA LYS A 137 -4.05 -30.11 -7.37
C LYS A 137 -4.02 -30.80 -8.74
N LYS A 138 -3.77 -32.12 -8.78
CA LYS A 138 -3.82 -32.93 -10.01
C LYS A 138 -5.19 -32.93 -10.67
N GLN A 139 -6.28 -32.95 -9.89
CA GLN A 139 -7.63 -32.83 -10.43
C GLN A 139 -7.87 -31.44 -11.04
N MET A 140 -7.44 -30.36 -10.37
CA MET A 140 -7.54 -29.00 -10.90
C MET A 140 -6.72 -28.82 -12.20
N GLU A 141 -5.50 -29.33 -12.23
CA GLU A 141 -4.64 -29.32 -13.42
C GLU A 141 -5.31 -30.07 -14.58
N ARG A 142 -5.87 -31.25 -14.32
CA ARG A 142 -6.63 -32.03 -15.31
C ARG A 142 -7.88 -31.30 -15.81
N PHE A 143 -8.63 -30.65 -14.93
CA PHE A 143 -9.78 -29.82 -15.32
C PHE A 143 -9.37 -28.61 -16.16
N SER A 144 -8.23 -27.99 -15.84
CA SER A 144 -7.66 -26.88 -16.61
C SER A 144 -7.22 -27.33 -18.00
N GLU A 145 -6.50 -28.46 -18.09
CA GLU A 145 -6.09 -29.05 -19.37
C GLU A 145 -7.28 -29.45 -20.23
N GLU A 146 -8.32 -30.07 -19.66
CA GLU A 146 -9.55 -30.40 -20.39
C GLU A 146 -10.28 -29.14 -20.88
N LYS A 147 -10.28 -28.06 -20.09
CA LYS A 147 -10.88 -26.78 -20.49
C LYS A 147 -10.11 -26.14 -21.65
N ILE A 148 -8.79 -26.14 -21.59
CA ILE A 148 -7.91 -25.64 -22.66
C ILE A 148 -8.12 -26.46 -23.94
N LYS A 149 -8.14 -27.79 -23.84
CA LYS A 149 -8.42 -28.68 -25.00
C LYS A 149 -9.76 -28.38 -25.65
N ARG A 150 -10.82 -28.13 -24.86
CA ARG A 150 -12.14 -27.75 -25.40
C ARG A 150 -12.12 -26.38 -26.09
N GLN A 151 -11.41 -25.41 -25.54
CA GLN A 151 -11.30 -24.07 -26.12
C GLN A 151 -10.50 -24.07 -27.41
N VAL A 152 -9.37 -24.80 -27.46
CA VAL A 152 -8.56 -24.98 -28.67
C VAL A 152 -9.37 -25.68 -29.74
N HIS A 153 -10.07 -26.78 -29.40
CA HIS A 153 -10.93 -27.49 -30.36
C HIS A 153 -12.06 -26.61 -30.91
N ALA A 154 -12.69 -25.78 -30.08
CA ALA A 154 -13.73 -24.84 -30.50
C ALA A 154 -13.17 -23.74 -31.42
N ALA A 155 -11.97 -23.22 -31.14
CA ALA A 155 -11.30 -22.23 -31.97
C ALA A 155 -10.88 -22.82 -33.31
N SER A 156 -10.28 -24.01 -33.33
CA SER A 156 -9.89 -24.70 -34.56
C SER A 156 -11.10 -25.00 -35.46
N LYS A 157 -12.23 -25.44 -34.88
CA LYS A 157 -13.48 -25.64 -35.63
C LYS A 157 -14.00 -24.33 -36.25
N LEU A 158 -13.94 -23.22 -35.51
CA LEU A 158 -14.34 -21.91 -36.03
C LEU A 158 -13.45 -21.47 -37.21
N CYS A 159 -12.15 -21.75 -37.15
CA CYS A 159 -11.23 -21.49 -38.26
C CYS A 159 -11.60 -22.31 -39.50
N VAL A 160 -11.90 -23.61 -39.36
CA VAL A 160 -12.37 -24.44 -40.48
C VAL A 160 -13.66 -23.89 -41.10
N ASP A 161 -14.65 -23.55 -40.26
CA ASP A 161 -15.94 -23.01 -40.73
C ASP A 161 -15.78 -21.66 -41.48
N LEU A 162 -14.77 -20.87 -41.11
CA LEU A 162 -14.44 -19.59 -41.77
C LEU A 162 -13.65 -19.79 -43.05
N ASP A 163 -12.73 -20.75 -43.07
CA ASP A 163 -11.92 -21.10 -44.24
C ASP A 163 -12.78 -21.74 -45.34
N ASP A 164 -13.72 -22.63 -44.99
CA ASP A 164 -14.70 -23.23 -45.92
C ASP A 164 -15.58 -22.16 -46.57
N LYS A 165 -16.02 -21.15 -45.78
CA LYS A 165 -16.80 -20.01 -46.31
C LYS A 165 -16.00 -19.11 -47.24
N LYS A 166 -14.67 -19.08 -47.10
CA LYS A 166 -13.76 -18.25 -47.91
C LYS A 166 -13.06 -19.03 -49.02
N GLY A 167 -13.26 -20.34 -49.12
CA GLY A 167 -12.59 -21.22 -50.09
C GLY A 167 -11.09 -21.35 -49.87
N ILE A 168 -10.60 -21.17 -48.64
CA ILE A 168 -9.17 -21.24 -48.31
C ILE A 168 -8.83 -22.69 -47.97
N THR A 169 -7.96 -23.33 -48.77
CA THR A 169 -7.66 -24.77 -48.64
C THR A 169 -6.32 -25.09 -47.97
N ASP A 170 -5.50 -24.07 -47.66
CA ASP A 170 -4.11 -24.24 -47.21
C ASP A 170 -3.85 -23.53 -45.87
N ASN A 171 -4.71 -23.78 -44.87
CA ASN A 171 -4.51 -23.31 -43.51
C ASN A 171 -3.95 -24.45 -42.62
N PRO A 172 -2.76 -24.28 -42.03
CA PRO A 172 -2.15 -25.28 -41.13
C PRO A 172 -3.04 -25.70 -39.95
N LEU A 173 -3.88 -24.79 -39.43
CA LEU A 173 -4.78 -25.07 -38.31
C LEU A 173 -5.96 -25.96 -38.73
N THR A 174 -6.42 -25.82 -39.98
CA THR A 174 -7.47 -26.65 -40.58
C THR A 174 -6.96 -28.05 -40.85
N ALA A 175 -5.72 -28.19 -41.32
CA ALA A 175 -5.05 -29.48 -41.49
C ALA A 175 -4.90 -30.23 -40.16
N LEU A 176 -4.42 -29.54 -39.11
CA LEU A 176 -4.29 -30.11 -37.76
C LEU A 176 -5.64 -30.57 -37.17
N TYR A 177 -6.70 -29.79 -37.36
CA TYR A 177 -8.05 -30.18 -36.90
C TYR A 177 -8.58 -31.43 -37.61
N LEU A 178 -8.34 -31.55 -38.92
CA LEU A 178 -8.74 -32.73 -39.69
C LEU A 178 -7.92 -33.98 -39.34
N GLU A 179 -6.64 -33.83 -38.99
CA GLU A 179 -5.81 -34.92 -38.46
C GLU A 179 -6.29 -35.38 -37.08
N GLU A 180 -6.63 -34.45 -36.18
CA GLU A 180 -7.21 -34.78 -34.86
C GLU A 180 -8.56 -35.49 -34.99
N GLN A 181 -9.42 -35.10 -35.94
CA GLN A 181 -10.69 -35.79 -36.22
C GLN A 181 -10.47 -37.22 -36.69
N LYS A 182 -9.54 -37.44 -37.63
CA LYS A 182 -9.18 -38.78 -38.11
C LYS A 182 -8.62 -39.67 -37.00
N ALA A 183 -7.77 -39.12 -36.13
CA ALA A 183 -7.23 -39.84 -34.98
C ALA A 183 -8.31 -40.17 -33.94
N ALA A 184 -9.25 -39.25 -33.70
CA ALA A 184 -10.36 -39.46 -32.78
C ALA A 184 -11.36 -40.52 -33.29
N ASP A 185 -11.63 -40.56 -34.59
CA ASP A 185 -12.48 -41.58 -35.22
C ASP A 185 -11.84 -42.97 -35.17
N ALA A 186 -10.52 -43.06 -35.45
CA ALA A 186 -9.75 -44.31 -35.31
C ALA A 186 -9.75 -44.84 -33.86
N ALA A 187 -9.59 -43.96 -32.86
CA ALA A 187 -9.64 -44.33 -31.45
C ALA A 187 -11.06 -44.75 -30.99
N LYS A 188 -12.11 -44.26 -31.67
CA LYS A 188 -13.50 -44.65 -31.42
C LYS A 188 -13.82 -46.02 -31.99
N GLU A 189 -13.26 -46.36 -33.15
CA GLU A 189 -13.31 -47.71 -33.72
C GLU A 189 -12.56 -48.73 -32.84
N GLU A 190 -11.37 -48.39 -32.32
CA GLU A 190 -10.64 -49.24 -31.36
C GLU A 190 -11.41 -49.45 -30.04
N ARG A 191 -12.05 -48.40 -29.51
CA ARG A 191 -12.86 -48.51 -28.28
C ARG A 191 -14.13 -49.34 -28.46
N ASN A 192 -14.74 -49.31 -29.64
CA ASN A 192 -15.88 -50.17 -29.95
C ASN A 192 -15.47 -51.64 -30.17
N ALA A 193 -14.20 -51.90 -30.52
CA ALA A 193 -13.66 -53.26 -30.64
C ALA A 193 -13.35 -53.92 -29.28
N PHE A 194 -13.13 -53.15 -28.21
CA PHE A 194 -12.87 -53.64 -26.86
C PHE A 194 -14.09 -53.45 -25.93
N GLY A 195 -15.05 -54.37 -26.03
CA GLY A 195 -16.20 -54.46 -25.12
C GLY A 195 -15.83 -54.89 -23.69
N GLU A 196 -16.43 -54.20 -22.71
CA GLU A 196 -16.58 -54.49 -21.27
C GLU A 196 -15.64 -55.51 -20.60
N LEU A 197 -14.64 -55.01 -19.87
CA LEU A 197 -13.98 -55.73 -18.78
C LEU A 197 -14.17 -54.98 -17.45
N VAL A 198 -15.05 -55.54 -16.61
CA VAL A 198 -15.32 -55.11 -15.24
C VAL A 198 -14.10 -55.37 -14.36
N VAL A 199 -13.46 -54.33 -13.83
CA VAL A 199 -12.30 -54.43 -12.94
C VAL A 199 -12.75 -54.65 -11.49
N LYS A 200 -12.41 -55.81 -10.91
CA LYS A 200 -12.37 -56.03 -9.45
C LYS A 200 -11.02 -55.52 -8.89
N PRO A 201 -10.95 -54.97 -7.67
CA PRO A 201 -9.69 -54.47 -7.11
C PRO A 201 -8.80 -55.63 -6.65
N ALA A 202 -7.52 -55.59 -7.03
CA ALA A 202 -6.48 -56.55 -6.66
C ALA A 202 -5.78 -56.16 -5.35
N LYS A 203 -5.27 -57.20 -4.65
CA LYS A 203 -4.62 -57.15 -3.33
C LYS A 203 -3.20 -56.57 -3.39
N GLU A 204 -2.76 -56.09 -2.23
CA GLU A 204 -1.38 -55.74 -1.86
C GLU A 204 -0.41 -56.92 -2.03
N ASP A 205 0.88 -56.55 -2.11
CA ASP A 205 2.09 -57.36 -2.27
C ASP A 205 2.55 -57.62 -3.72
N ASP A 206 3.39 -56.73 -4.24
CA ASP A 206 4.61 -57.19 -4.92
C ASP A 206 5.73 -56.12 -4.87
N THR A 207 6.90 -56.54 -4.41
CA THR A 207 8.13 -55.74 -4.30
C THR A 207 9.14 -56.26 -5.32
N SER A 208 9.46 -55.47 -6.34
CA SER A 208 10.64 -55.70 -7.18
C SER A 208 11.25 -54.37 -7.68
N PRO A 209 12.59 -54.26 -7.77
CA PRO A 209 13.29 -53.01 -8.01
C PRO A 209 13.35 -52.65 -9.51
N LEU A 210 13.06 -51.38 -9.82
CA LEU A 210 13.24 -50.81 -11.16
C LEU A 210 14.71 -50.46 -11.41
N THR A 211 15.30 -51.14 -12.40
CA THR A 211 16.58 -50.85 -13.06
C THR A 211 16.55 -49.50 -13.78
N VAL A 212 17.58 -48.69 -13.53
CA VAL A 212 17.88 -47.43 -14.22
C VAL A 212 18.57 -47.75 -15.56
N PHE A 213 18.05 -47.20 -16.65
CA PHE A 213 18.71 -47.20 -17.96
C PHE A 213 19.70 -46.02 -18.04
N GLU A 214 20.95 -46.32 -18.40
CA GLU A 214 21.97 -45.35 -18.82
C GLU A 214 21.66 -44.84 -20.24
N THR A 215 21.85 -43.54 -20.47
CA THR A 215 21.88 -42.93 -21.81
C THR A 215 23.18 -42.15 -22.00
N GLU A 216 23.70 -42.29 -23.22
CA GLU A 216 25.04 -41.96 -23.70
C GLU A 216 25.37 -40.45 -23.72
N GLN A 217 26.68 -40.18 -23.69
CA GLN A 217 27.32 -38.86 -23.76
C GLN A 217 27.40 -38.36 -25.22
N GLU A 218 26.91 -37.15 -25.48
CA GLU A 218 27.32 -36.33 -26.62
C GLU A 218 28.27 -35.21 -26.16
N GLY A 219 29.32 -34.98 -26.94
CA GLY A 219 30.46 -34.13 -26.59
C GLY A 219 30.32 -32.66 -27.00
N GLU A 220 30.93 -31.79 -26.21
CA GLU A 220 31.21 -30.38 -26.54
C GLU A 220 32.69 -30.20 -26.89
N GLN A 221 32.97 -29.64 -28.06
CA GLN A 221 34.29 -29.17 -28.47
C GLN A 221 34.53 -27.76 -27.90
N GLU A 222 35.42 -27.64 -26.91
CA GLU A 222 35.95 -26.34 -26.43
C GLU A 222 37.05 -25.80 -27.36
N ASP A 223 36.94 -24.51 -27.69
CA ASP A 223 37.84 -23.73 -28.54
C ASP A 223 39.19 -23.44 -27.85
N SER A 224 40.24 -24.14 -28.27
CA SER A 224 41.62 -24.04 -27.75
C SER A 224 42.34 -22.72 -28.05
N SER A 225 41.75 -21.83 -28.87
CA SER A 225 42.34 -20.55 -29.29
C SER A 225 42.33 -19.46 -28.21
N PHE A 226 41.42 -19.54 -27.23
CA PHE A 226 41.24 -18.50 -26.22
C PHE A 226 42.21 -18.61 -25.03
N LYS A 227 42.49 -19.84 -24.59
CA LYS A 227 43.42 -20.10 -23.46
C LYS A 227 44.86 -19.71 -23.80
N GLU A 228 45.29 -19.88 -25.05
CA GLU A 228 46.64 -19.48 -25.50
C GLU A 228 46.82 -17.95 -25.58
N ARG A 229 45.77 -17.21 -25.99
CA ARG A 229 45.80 -15.74 -26.05
C ARG A 229 45.87 -15.08 -24.67
N VAL A 230 45.23 -15.68 -23.66
CA VAL A 230 45.26 -15.19 -22.28
C VAL A 230 46.61 -15.48 -21.60
N GLN A 231 47.31 -16.53 -22.01
CA GLN A 231 48.61 -16.90 -21.45
C GLN A 231 49.76 -16.03 -21.99
N ALA A 232 49.66 -15.56 -23.24
CA ALA A 232 50.63 -14.64 -23.84
C ALA A 232 50.61 -13.22 -23.23
N LEU A 233 49.45 -12.76 -22.74
CA LEU A 233 49.29 -11.44 -22.11
C LEU A 233 49.86 -11.34 -20.68
N ARG A 234 50.14 -12.47 -20.03
CA ARG A 234 50.66 -12.51 -18.65
C ARG A 234 52.19 -12.34 -18.54
N GLN A 235 52.92 -12.28 -19.64
CA GLN A 235 54.39 -12.26 -19.64
C GLN A 235 55.03 -10.89 -19.89
N SER A 236 54.25 -9.81 -20.00
CA SER A 236 54.76 -8.44 -20.20
C SER A 236 54.90 -7.70 -18.86
N THR A 237 56.14 -7.54 -18.38
CA THR A 237 56.46 -6.98 -17.05
C THR A 237 56.44 -5.45 -16.93
N ASP A 238 56.01 -4.70 -17.95
CA ASP A 238 55.89 -3.23 -17.87
C ASP A 238 54.44 -2.71 -17.88
N ALA A 239 53.46 -3.57 -18.16
CA ALA A 239 52.04 -3.18 -18.18
C ALA A 239 51.45 -3.02 -16.76
N ALA A 240 51.96 -3.73 -15.76
CA ALA A 240 51.37 -3.76 -14.41
C ALA A 240 51.50 -2.42 -13.66
N LYS A 241 52.57 -1.65 -13.89
CA LYS A 241 52.75 -0.34 -13.23
C LYS A 241 51.87 0.74 -13.83
N TYR A 242 51.66 0.73 -15.16
CA TYR A 242 50.73 1.64 -15.82
C TYR A 242 49.27 1.24 -15.58
N TRP A 243 48.96 -0.06 -15.52
CA TRP A 243 47.63 -0.52 -15.14
C TRP A 243 47.29 -0.10 -13.71
N VAL A 244 48.14 -0.32 -12.70
CA VAL A 244 47.79 0.07 -11.32
C VAL A 244 47.57 1.59 -11.19
N VAL A 245 48.33 2.43 -11.89
CA VAL A 245 48.17 3.89 -11.84
C VAL A 245 46.94 4.36 -12.64
N LEU A 246 46.66 3.78 -13.82
CA LEU A 246 45.43 4.05 -14.58
C LEU A 246 44.20 3.49 -13.89
N THR A 247 44.27 2.31 -13.27
CA THR A 247 43.18 1.71 -12.50
C THR A 247 42.93 2.48 -11.22
N LEU A 248 43.95 3.00 -10.53
CA LEU A 248 43.77 3.89 -9.38
C LEU A 248 43.28 5.29 -9.78
N ALA A 249 43.73 5.85 -10.89
CA ALA A 249 43.22 7.12 -11.42
C ALA A 249 41.79 6.98 -11.94
N HIS A 250 41.45 5.86 -12.59
CA HIS A 250 40.10 5.56 -13.04
C HIS A 250 39.19 5.24 -11.84
N LEU A 251 39.61 4.43 -10.86
CA LEU A 251 38.85 4.20 -9.62
C LEU A 251 38.65 5.46 -8.76
N SER A 252 39.57 6.43 -8.85
CA SER A 252 39.42 7.71 -8.13
C SER A 252 38.56 8.72 -8.89
N LEU A 253 38.38 8.55 -10.21
CA LEU A 253 37.56 9.41 -11.07
C LEU A 253 36.17 8.82 -11.37
N THR A 254 35.90 7.55 -11.04
CA THR A 254 34.62 6.86 -11.34
C THR A 254 33.87 6.33 -10.13
N ARG A 255 34.29 6.64 -8.90
CA ARG A 255 33.39 6.45 -7.76
C ARG A 255 32.42 7.64 -7.74
N PRO A 256 31.11 7.46 -8.01
CA PRO A 256 30.15 8.44 -7.54
C PRO A 256 30.41 8.57 -6.05
N VAL A 257 30.60 9.81 -5.58
CA VAL A 257 30.62 10.08 -4.14
C VAL A 257 29.26 9.58 -3.64
N THR A 258 29.24 8.41 -3.02
CA THR A 258 28.02 7.84 -2.46
C THR A 258 27.67 8.72 -1.28
N LYS A 259 26.61 9.53 -1.43
CA LYS A 259 26.12 10.38 -0.35
C LYS A 259 25.75 9.48 0.82
N LYS A 260 26.22 9.81 2.01
CA LYS A 260 25.74 9.18 3.24
C LYS A 260 24.49 9.91 3.71
N TYR A 261 23.63 9.22 4.44
CA TYR A 261 22.44 9.83 5.01
C TYR A 261 22.80 11.01 5.93
N ASP A 262 23.78 10.79 6.80
CA ASP A 262 24.31 11.79 7.75
C ASP A 262 24.83 13.09 7.08
N ASP A 263 25.12 13.08 5.78
CA ASP A 263 25.64 14.26 5.06
C ASP A 263 24.58 15.36 4.86
N PHE A 264 23.29 14.99 4.88
CA PHE A 264 22.18 15.90 4.60
C PHE A 264 21.00 15.73 5.57
N GLU A 265 21.03 14.69 6.41
CA GLU A 265 20.12 14.53 7.53
C GLU A 265 20.17 15.80 8.38
N ARG A 266 18.99 16.34 8.66
CA ARG A 266 18.87 17.43 9.64
C ARG A 266 18.02 16.95 10.80
N GLU A 267 18.64 16.90 11.98
CA GLU A 267 17.91 16.63 13.21
C GLU A 267 16.73 17.59 13.34
N LEU A 268 15.53 17.02 13.52
CA LEU A 268 14.31 17.79 13.69
C LEU A 268 14.44 18.66 14.94
N GLU A 269 14.50 19.98 14.76
CA GLU A 269 14.63 20.90 15.88
C GLU A 269 13.47 20.70 16.86
N GLN A 270 13.80 20.42 18.12
CA GLN A 270 12.79 20.24 19.15
C GLN A 270 12.05 21.55 19.42
N THR A 271 10.72 21.47 19.36
CA THR A 271 9.83 22.59 19.66
C THR A 271 10.13 23.17 21.04
N PRO A 272 10.29 24.50 21.20
CA PRO A 272 10.44 25.12 22.50
C PRO A 272 9.27 24.77 23.44
N LEU A 273 9.59 24.40 24.68
CA LEU A 273 8.60 23.93 25.66
C LEU A 273 7.41 24.90 25.84
N LEU A 274 7.67 26.21 25.86
CA LEU A 274 6.62 27.23 25.97
C LEU A 274 5.62 27.16 24.80
N VAL A 275 6.11 26.98 23.57
CA VAL A 275 5.27 26.87 22.38
C VAL A 275 4.41 25.62 22.50
N LEU A 276 5.02 24.48 22.83
CA LEU A 276 4.31 23.21 23.01
C LEU A 276 3.21 23.30 24.08
N VAL A 277 3.54 23.82 25.27
CA VAL A 277 2.57 24.03 26.36
C VAL A 277 1.44 24.97 25.92
N SER A 278 1.76 26.06 25.23
CA SER A 278 0.74 26.98 24.71
C SER A 278 -0.17 26.30 23.69
N THR A 279 0.36 25.42 22.85
CA THR A 279 -0.41 24.65 21.86
C THR A 279 -1.38 23.70 22.54
N TYR A 280 -0.92 22.95 23.55
CA TYR A 280 -1.80 22.09 24.35
C TYR A 280 -2.90 22.87 25.06
N ILE A 281 -2.58 24.02 25.68
CA ILE A 281 -3.59 24.86 26.34
C ILE A 281 -4.62 25.36 25.32
N ASN A 282 -4.20 25.82 24.15
CA ASN A 282 -5.11 26.27 23.10
C ASN A 282 -6.07 25.17 22.64
N TYR A 283 -5.54 23.96 22.37
CA TYR A 283 -6.39 22.82 22.02
C TYR A 283 -7.32 22.42 23.18
N PHE A 284 -6.82 22.38 24.41
CA PHE A 284 -7.61 22.08 25.60
C PHE A 284 -8.80 23.03 25.73
N VAL A 285 -8.57 24.35 25.61
CA VAL A 285 -9.63 25.36 25.64
C VAL A 285 -10.63 25.13 24.52
N LEU A 286 -10.18 24.96 23.27
CA LEU A 286 -11.07 24.74 22.12
C LEU A 286 -11.92 23.46 22.27
N ILE A 287 -11.32 22.37 22.76
CA ILE A 287 -12.00 21.10 22.99
C ILE A 287 -13.01 21.22 24.13
N LEU A 288 -12.63 21.88 25.24
CA LEU A 288 -13.53 22.13 26.37
C LEU A 288 -14.77 22.92 25.94
N PHE A 289 -14.59 24.03 25.23
CA PHE A 289 -15.70 24.83 24.70
C PHE A 289 -16.52 24.08 23.65
N GLY A 290 -15.87 23.25 22.83
CA GLY A 290 -16.56 22.40 21.86
C GLY A 290 -17.49 21.39 22.53
N HIS A 291 -17.02 20.72 23.59
CA HIS A 291 -17.83 19.78 24.36
C HIS A 291 -18.93 20.48 25.15
N LEU A 292 -18.67 21.64 25.76
CA LEU A 292 -19.69 22.44 26.41
C LEU A 292 -20.80 22.84 25.41
N ARG A 293 -20.44 23.24 24.19
CA ARG A 293 -21.41 23.55 23.14
C ARG A 293 -22.21 22.33 22.68
N ASP A 294 -21.58 21.17 22.54
CA ASP A 294 -22.29 19.91 22.24
C ASP A 294 -23.27 19.55 23.35
N PHE A 295 -22.85 19.66 24.62
CA PHE A 295 -23.69 19.39 25.78
C PHE A 295 -24.92 20.31 25.81
N LEU A 296 -24.71 21.63 25.74
CA LEU A 296 -25.80 22.60 25.71
C LEU A 296 -26.70 22.39 24.47
N GLY A 297 -26.12 22.09 23.31
CA GLY A 297 -26.86 21.80 22.08
C GLY A 297 -27.76 20.57 22.20
N MET A 298 -27.25 19.48 22.76
CA MET A 298 -28.03 18.26 23.00
C MET A 298 -29.15 18.48 24.03
N THR A 299 -28.97 19.41 24.98
CA THR A 299 -29.98 19.73 25.99
C THR A 299 -31.06 20.67 25.46
N PHE A 300 -30.68 21.78 24.80
CA PHE A 300 -31.58 22.87 24.42
C PHE A 300 -32.04 22.84 22.95
N LYS A 301 -31.30 22.20 22.05
CA LYS A 301 -31.56 22.14 20.59
C LYS A 301 -31.62 20.70 20.11
N ARG A 302 -32.53 19.92 20.69
CA ARG A 302 -32.58 18.44 20.55
C ARG A 302 -32.65 17.95 19.10
N ASP A 303 -33.37 18.66 18.23
CA ASP A 303 -33.57 18.24 16.84
C ASP A 303 -32.31 18.44 15.99
N GLU A 304 -31.63 19.58 16.12
CA GLU A 304 -30.35 19.87 15.44
C GLU A 304 -29.26 18.84 15.85
N TYR A 305 -29.29 18.36 17.10
CA TYR A 305 -28.30 17.46 17.67
C TYR A 305 -28.72 15.99 17.70
N ARG A 306 -29.81 15.62 16.98
CA ARG A 306 -30.31 14.23 16.96
C ARG A 306 -29.25 13.22 16.52
N HIS A 307 -28.38 13.60 15.60
CA HIS A 307 -27.29 12.75 15.07
C HIS A 307 -26.23 12.37 16.11
N LEU A 308 -26.10 13.12 17.21
CA LEU A 308 -25.19 12.82 18.33
C LEU A 308 -25.88 12.07 19.47
N ARG A 309 -27.19 11.85 19.37
CA ARG A 309 -27.99 11.23 20.42
C ARG A 309 -28.38 9.82 19.99
N LYS A 310 -28.55 8.95 20.98
CA LYS A 310 -29.19 7.65 20.76
C LYS A 310 -30.65 7.90 20.37
N SER A 311 -31.08 7.33 19.25
CA SER A 311 -32.46 7.42 18.75
C SER A 311 -32.95 6.02 18.42
N ASN A 312 -34.14 5.64 18.88
CA ASN A 312 -34.80 4.37 18.56
C ASN A 312 -33.92 3.12 18.83
N GLY A 313 -33.12 3.12 19.90
CA GLY A 313 -32.22 2.01 20.24
C GLY A 313 -30.90 1.97 19.44
N TYR A 314 -30.71 2.86 18.47
CA TYR A 314 -29.47 2.98 17.70
C TYR A 314 -28.48 3.92 18.40
N ALA A 315 -27.20 3.54 18.34
CA ALA A 315 -26.10 4.41 18.72
C ALA A 315 -25.98 5.58 17.72
N PRO A 316 -25.48 6.76 18.15
CA PRO A 316 -25.19 7.85 17.23
C PRO A 316 -24.17 7.41 16.17
N ILE A 317 -24.43 7.78 14.91
CA ILE A 317 -23.65 7.34 13.75
C ILE A 317 -22.22 7.89 13.80
N VAL A 318 -21.99 9.06 14.40
CA VAL A 318 -20.67 9.72 14.43
C VAL A 318 -20.44 10.39 15.80
N SER A 319 -19.87 9.63 16.76
CA SER A 319 -19.62 10.12 18.13
C SER A 319 -18.14 10.11 18.52
N ASP A 320 -17.25 9.77 17.60
CA ASP A 320 -15.81 9.74 17.80
C ASP A 320 -15.20 11.16 17.84
N PHE A 321 -13.92 11.19 18.21
CA PHE A 321 -13.14 12.42 18.23
C PHE A 321 -13.03 13.06 16.83
N ASP A 322 -13.04 12.27 15.76
CA ASP A 322 -12.96 12.77 14.38
C ASP A 322 -14.22 13.55 13.99
N SER A 323 -15.41 13.04 14.34
CA SER A 323 -16.68 13.78 14.24
C SER A 323 -16.62 15.08 15.01
N PHE A 324 -16.16 15.02 16.27
CA PHE A 324 -16.05 16.20 17.11
C PHE A 324 -15.13 17.25 16.50
N TYR A 325 -13.91 16.85 16.10
CA TYR A 325 -12.93 17.72 15.49
C TYR A 325 -13.47 18.35 14.21
N THR A 326 -14.10 17.54 13.35
CA THR A 326 -14.69 18.01 12.10
C THR A 326 -15.73 19.10 12.35
N ARG A 327 -16.69 18.83 13.25
CA ARG A 327 -17.80 19.75 13.56
C ARG A 327 -17.37 21.01 14.29
N ARG A 328 -16.38 20.93 15.20
CA ARG A 328 -16.04 22.02 16.14
C ARG A 328 -14.81 22.82 15.75
N LEU A 329 -13.86 22.19 15.06
CA LEU A 329 -12.61 22.81 14.66
C LEU A 329 -12.56 22.97 13.14
N TYR A 330 -12.55 21.88 12.38
CA TYR A 330 -12.31 21.91 10.93
C TYR A 330 -13.29 22.82 10.17
N THR A 331 -14.61 22.67 10.38
CA THR A 331 -15.62 23.46 9.65
C THR A 331 -15.35 24.96 9.77
N ARG A 332 -14.94 25.46 10.94
CA ARG A 332 -14.70 26.90 11.19
C ARG A 332 -13.57 27.48 10.37
N ILE A 333 -12.63 26.65 9.93
CA ILE A 333 -11.42 27.07 9.21
C ILE A 333 -11.36 26.50 7.80
N ARG A 334 -12.40 25.78 7.37
CA ARG A 334 -12.50 25.08 6.08
C ARG A 334 -12.26 25.99 4.86
N ASP A 335 -12.42 27.30 5.01
CA ASP A 335 -12.09 28.27 3.95
C ASP A 335 -10.62 28.22 3.50
N CYS A 336 -9.73 27.72 4.36
CA CYS A 336 -8.30 27.58 4.10
C CYS A 336 -7.94 26.39 3.19
N TRP A 337 -8.86 25.45 2.95
CA TRP A 337 -8.64 24.23 2.15
C TRP A 337 -9.55 24.12 0.96
N ASN A 338 -9.20 23.30 -0.03
CA ASN A 338 -10.06 23.01 -1.20
C ASN A 338 -10.51 24.29 -1.92
N ARG A 339 -9.62 25.28 -2.06
CA ARG A 339 -9.91 26.51 -2.79
C ARG A 339 -10.05 26.15 -4.27
N PRO A 340 -11.20 26.45 -4.91
CA PRO A 340 -11.41 26.12 -6.31
C PRO A 340 -10.45 26.93 -7.18
N ILE A 341 -9.93 26.30 -8.22
CA ILE A 341 -9.00 26.92 -9.17
C ILE A 341 -9.57 26.86 -10.57
N THR A 342 -9.06 27.72 -11.44
CA THR A 342 -9.31 27.67 -12.88
C THR A 342 -7.96 27.74 -13.60
N GLY A 343 -7.82 26.99 -14.69
CA GLY A 343 -6.55 26.87 -15.41
C GLY A 343 -5.57 25.86 -14.79
N VAL A 344 -4.32 25.92 -15.25
CA VAL A 344 -3.28 24.94 -14.92
C VAL A 344 -2.46 25.41 -13.71
N PRO A 345 -2.25 24.58 -12.66
CA PRO A 345 -1.45 24.95 -11.49
C PRO A 345 0.06 24.87 -11.75
N SER A 346 0.57 25.85 -12.51
CA SER A 346 1.99 26.02 -12.84
C SER A 346 2.68 26.93 -11.80
N ARG A 347 3.59 27.82 -12.22
CA ARG A 347 4.24 28.87 -11.39
C ARG A 347 3.21 29.71 -10.63
N THR A 348 2.13 30.09 -11.30
CA THR A 348 0.95 30.74 -10.71
C THR A 348 -0.26 29.83 -10.80
N VAL A 349 -1.27 30.12 -9.98
CA VAL A 349 -2.59 29.49 -10.05
C VAL A 349 -3.67 30.55 -9.95
N THR A 350 -4.73 30.43 -10.76
CA THR A 350 -5.89 31.32 -10.68
C THR A 350 -6.93 30.72 -9.75
N LEU A 351 -7.16 31.37 -8.61
CA LEU A 351 -8.18 30.97 -7.64
C LEU A 351 -9.54 31.57 -8.02
N LEU A 352 -10.59 30.78 -7.83
CA LEU A 352 -11.96 31.25 -7.83
C LEU A 352 -12.32 31.70 -6.41
N GLU A 353 -12.62 32.98 -6.26
CA GLU A 353 -12.98 33.52 -4.96
C GLU A 353 -14.34 32.99 -4.50
N ARG A 354 -14.42 32.70 -3.20
CA ARG A 354 -15.62 32.21 -2.56
C ARG A 354 -15.82 32.87 -1.22
N THR A 355 -17.07 33.02 -0.82
CA THR A 355 -17.47 33.56 0.48
C THR A 355 -18.41 32.59 1.17
N SER A 356 -18.51 32.72 2.50
CA SER A 356 -19.46 31.97 3.32
C SER A 356 -20.17 32.95 4.25
N LYS A 357 -21.48 32.75 4.44
CA LYS A 357 -22.32 33.52 5.37
C LYS A 357 -22.77 32.70 6.58
N ASP A 358 -22.37 31.44 6.64
CA ASP A 358 -22.85 30.43 7.58
C ASP A 358 -21.70 29.74 8.31
N TYR A 359 -20.65 30.48 8.65
CA TYR A 359 -19.47 29.95 9.36
C TYR A 359 -18.79 28.78 8.61
N ASN A 360 -18.60 28.95 7.30
CA ASN A 360 -17.94 28.00 6.40
C ASN A 360 -18.68 26.67 6.22
N HIS A 361 -19.97 26.58 6.56
CA HIS A 361 -20.80 25.40 6.29
C HIS A 361 -21.11 25.25 4.80
N THR A 362 -21.32 26.35 4.10
CA THR A 362 -21.48 26.42 2.64
C THR A 362 -20.60 27.54 2.08
N PHE A 363 -20.29 27.43 0.78
CA PHE A 363 -19.52 28.44 0.06
C PHE A 363 -20.25 28.83 -1.22
N THR A 364 -20.30 30.13 -1.50
CA THR A 364 -20.79 30.69 -2.75
C THR A 364 -19.63 31.32 -3.51
N LEU A 365 -19.45 30.96 -4.79
CA LEU A 365 -18.47 31.60 -5.66
C LEU A 365 -18.89 33.06 -5.90
N THR A 366 -17.94 33.98 -5.85
CA THR A 366 -18.22 35.41 -6.08
C THR A 366 -18.19 35.78 -7.56
N GLY A 367 -17.65 34.91 -8.42
CA GLY A 367 -17.36 35.19 -9.83
C GLY A 367 -15.99 35.84 -10.06
N ASN A 368 -15.36 36.38 -9.01
CA ASN A 368 -14.02 36.97 -9.10
C ASN A 368 -12.94 35.90 -9.22
N LYS A 369 -11.88 36.27 -9.94
CA LYS A 369 -10.68 35.45 -10.13
C LYS A 369 -9.48 36.20 -9.58
N LYS A 370 -8.62 35.49 -8.85
CA LYS A 370 -7.37 36.04 -8.33
C LYS A 370 -6.20 35.14 -8.70
N GLU A 371 -5.25 35.66 -9.46
CA GLU A 371 -3.99 34.97 -9.72
C GLU A 371 -3.07 35.12 -8.51
N VAL A 372 -2.42 34.03 -8.12
CA VAL A 372 -1.51 33.97 -6.96
C VAL A 372 -0.31 33.07 -7.27
N LEU A 373 0.83 33.34 -6.64
CA LEU A 373 2.02 32.48 -6.69
C LEU A 373 1.70 31.13 -6.06
N ASN A 374 2.07 30.05 -6.74
CA ASN A 374 1.69 28.70 -6.34
C ASN A 374 2.83 27.98 -5.62
N PHE A 375 2.72 27.79 -4.31
CA PHE A 375 3.60 26.93 -3.50
C PHE A 375 2.85 25.69 -2.97
N SER A 376 1.75 25.33 -3.63
CA SER A 376 0.75 24.39 -3.13
C SER A 376 0.59 23.13 -3.97
N SER A 377 1.11 23.11 -5.21
CA SER A 377 1.06 21.94 -6.09
C SER A 377 2.35 21.13 -6.05
N TYR A 378 2.25 19.84 -6.36
CA TYR A 378 3.42 18.97 -6.51
C TYR A 378 4.00 19.00 -7.93
N ASN A 379 3.88 20.14 -8.63
CA ASN A 379 4.37 20.32 -9.99
C ASN A 379 5.89 20.60 -9.97
N TYR A 380 6.67 19.65 -9.47
CA TYR A 380 8.08 19.82 -9.13
C TYR A 380 8.92 20.30 -10.31
N LEU A 381 8.77 19.67 -11.48
CA LEU A 381 9.53 20.04 -12.67
C LEU A 381 8.79 21.06 -13.57
N GLY A 382 7.58 21.47 -13.21
CA GLY A 382 6.84 22.48 -13.97
C GLY A 382 6.27 21.99 -15.30
N PHE A 383 6.08 20.68 -15.49
CA PHE A 383 5.50 20.12 -16.73
C PHE A 383 3.98 20.23 -16.82
N ALA A 384 3.28 20.50 -15.71
CA ALA A 384 1.87 20.88 -15.78
C ALA A 384 1.77 22.34 -16.23
N GLN A 385 1.65 22.55 -17.54
CA GLN A 385 1.55 23.85 -18.21
C GLN A 385 0.54 23.80 -19.38
N LYS A 386 -0.03 24.95 -19.72
CA LYS A 386 -1.04 25.08 -20.78
C LYS A 386 -0.44 24.98 -22.19
N GLU A 387 0.83 25.34 -22.33
CA GLU A 387 1.54 25.50 -23.60
C GLU A 387 2.89 24.76 -23.54
N GLY A 388 3.53 24.56 -24.69
CA GLY A 388 4.83 23.89 -24.79
C GLY A 388 4.75 22.48 -25.39
N PRO A 389 5.90 21.78 -25.45
CA PRO A 389 6.02 20.53 -26.22
C PRO A 389 5.05 19.44 -25.77
N CYS A 390 4.82 19.32 -24.46
CA CYS A 390 3.84 18.38 -23.91
C CYS A 390 2.42 18.70 -24.42
N ALA A 391 1.97 19.96 -24.31
CA ALA A 391 0.62 20.36 -24.73
C ALA A 391 0.39 20.14 -26.24
N THR A 392 1.38 20.44 -27.07
CA THR A 392 1.32 20.21 -28.52
C THR A 392 1.20 18.71 -28.83
N ALA A 393 2.08 17.88 -28.26
CA ALA A 393 2.04 16.43 -28.48
C ALA A 393 0.71 15.81 -28.01
N VAL A 394 0.20 16.25 -26.86
CA VAL A 394 -1.09 15.81 -26.32
C VAL A 394 -2.25 16.15 -27.27
N ALA A 395 -2.27 17.37 -27.83
CA ALA A 395 -3.30 17.77 -28.78
C ALA A 395 -3.29 16.91 -30.05
N GLU A 396 -2.11 16.64 -30.60
CA GLU A 396 -1.94 15.77 -31.77
C GLU A 396 -2.38 14.33 -31.48
N THR A 397 -1.94 13.75 -30.35
CA THR A 397 -2.32 12.39 -29.96
C THR A 397 -3.81 12.28 -29.67
N THR A 398 -4.43 13.31 -29.10
CA THR A 398 -5.89 13.34 -28.89
C THR A 398 -6.65 13.25 -30.21
N GLN A 399 -6.18 13.94 -31.26
CA GLN A 399 -6.81 13.86 -32.60
C GLN A 399 -6.62 12.49 -33.26
N LYS A 400 -5.47 11.84 -33.03
CA LYS A 400 -5.13 10.54 -33.65
C LYS A 400 -5.75 9.34 -32.93
N CYS A 401 -5.71 9.34 -31.59
CA CYS A 401 -6.03 8.18 -30.76
C CYS A 401 -7.33 8.33 -29.96
N GLY A 402 -7.95 9.51 -29.96
CA GLY A 402 -9.12 9.79 -29.14
C GLY A 402 -8.81 9.92 -27.64
N LEU A 403 -9.85 9.81 -26.81
CA LEU A 403 -9.77 10.09 -25.37
C LEU A 403 -9.63 8.85 -24.49
N GLY A 404 -10.01 7.66 -24.98
CA GLY A 404 -10.00 6.45 -24.17
C GLY A 404 -10.28 5.20 -24.99
N LEU A 405 -9.96 4.04 -24.41
CA LEU A 405 -10.04 2.73 -25.08
C LEU A 405 -11.27 1.90 -24.68
N SER A 406 -12.02 2.34 -23.66
CA SER A 406 -13.29 1.75 -23.20
C SER A 406 -13.26 0.23 -22.90
N ALA A 407 -12.11 -0.31 -22.55
CA ALA A 407 -11.89 -1.71 -22.15
C ALA A 407 -10.70 -1.78 -21.19
N THR A 408 -10.54 -2.90 -20.47
CA THR A 408 -9.42 -3.10 -19.52
C THR A 408 -8.11 -3.44 -20.23
N ARG A 409 -6.96 -3.26 -19.57
CA ARG A 409 -5.64 -3.64 -20.13
C ARG A 409 -5.50 -5.15 -20.38
N ALA A 410 -6.24 -5.97 -19.63
CA ALA A 410 -6.22 -7.43 -19.81
C ALA A 410 -7.08 -7.92 -20.98
N GLU A 411 -7.89 -7.04 -21.58
CA GLU A 411 -8.79 -7.37 -22.69
C GLU A 411 -8.36 -6.59 -23.95
N THR A 412 -9.23 -5.72 -24.49
CA THR A 412 -8.96 -4.94 -25.70
C THR A 412 -8.50 -3.51 -25.43
N GLY A 413 -8.20 -3.18 -24.16
CA GLY A 413 -7.78 -1.84 -23.73
C GLY A 413 -6.27 -1.62 -23.72
N ASP A 414 -5.50 -2.56 -24.29
CA ASP A 414 -4.05 -2.44 -24.44
C ASP A 414 -3.67 -1.74 -25.74
N SER A 415 -2.59 -0.95 -25.74
CA SER A 415 -2.17 -0.20 -26.93
C SER A 415 -0.66 0.04 -26.99
N GLU A 416 -0.13 0.32 -28.18
CA GLU A 416 1.30 0.63 -28.38
C GLU A 416 1.79 1.76 -27.47
N LEU A 417 0.98 2.81 -27.27
CA LEU A 417 1.30 3.90 -26.33
C LEU A 417 1.53 3.43 -24.89
N HIS A 418 0.81 2.41 -24.43
CA HIS A 418 1.02 1.85 -23.10
C HIS A 418 2.37 1.16 -23.00
N HIS A 419 2.72 0.34 -24.00
CA HIS A 419 4.01 -0.34 -24.05
C HIS A 419 5.17 0.65 -24.18
N GLU A 420 5.04 1.69 -25.01
CA GLU A 420 6.06 2.74 -25.10
C GLU A 420 6.29 3.40 -23.74
N LEU A 421 5.21 3.76 -23.03
CA LEU A 421 5.30 4.35 -21.70
C LEU A 421 5.92 3.37 -20.69
N GLU A 422 5.48 2.11 -20.65
CA GLU A 422 6.01 1.09 -19.74
C GLU A 422 7.52 0.86 -19.96
N GLN A 423 7.95 0.76 -21.22
CA GLN A 423 9.37 0.63 -21.56
C GLN A 423 10.16 1.88 -21.19
N LEU A 424 9.60 3.07 -21.42
CA LEU A 424 10.25 4.33 -21.04
C LEU A 424 10.40 4.45 -19.52
N VAL A 425 9.37 4.08 -18.76
CA VAL A 425 9.42 4.03 -17.29
C VAL A 425 10.49 3.05 -16.83
N ALA A 426 10.50 1.82 -17.36
CA ALA A 426 11.48 0.80 -17.00
C ALA A 426 12.92 1.28 -17.23
N ARG A 427 13.19 1.89 -18.40
CA ARG A 427 14.49 2.52 -18.68
C ARG A 427 14.80 3.67 -17.73
N PHE A 428 13.83 4.54 -17.46
CA PHE A 428 14.00 5.73 -16.62
C PHE A 428 14.40 5.38 -15.18
N VAL A 429 13.79 4.34 -14.61
CA VAL A 429 14.07 3.91 -13.22
C VAL A 429 15.11 2.80 -13.12
N GLY A 430 15.68 2.35 -14.25
CA GLY A 430 16.69 1.30 -14.28
C GLY A 430 16.17 -0.10 -13.90
N LYS A 431 14.96 -0.46 -14.33
CA LYS A 431 14.34 -1.77 -14.10
C LYS A 431 14.08 -2.52 -15.41
N GLU A 432 13.91 -3.84 -15.30
CA GLU A 432 13.69 -4.71 -16.46
C GLU A 432 12.35 -4.43 -17.15
N ASP A 433 11.29 -4.22 -16.35
CA ASP A 433 9.94 -4.01 -16.86
C ASP A 433 9.16 -3.08 -15.91
N ALA A 434 8.07 -2.50 -16.42
CA ALA A 434 7.17 -1.68 -15.65
C ALA A 434 5.72 -1.89 -16.09
N MET A 435 4.79 -1.65 -15.19
CA MET A 435 3.34 -1.72 -15.42
C MET A 435 2.70 -0.41 -14.99
N VAL A 436 1.88 0.17 -15.88
CA VAL A 436 1.17 1.42 -15.62
C VAL A 436 -0.24 1.16 -15.08
N ILE A 437 -0.64 1.97 -14.11
CA ILE A 437 -1.96 1.98 -13.48
C ILE A 437 -2.54 3.40 -13.57
N SER A 438 -3.81 3.52 -13.96
CA SER A 438 -4.50 4.78 -14.26
C SER A 438 -4.65 5.72 -13.05
N MET A 439 -4.58 5.21 -11.82
CA MET A 439 -4.69 6.00 -10.59
C MET A 439 -3.51 5.76 -9.63
N GLY A 440 -2.81 6.82 -9.23
CA GLY A 440 -1.63 6.72 -8.35
C GLY A 440 -1.91 6.12 -6.96
N TYR A 441 -3.08 6.39 -6.36
CA TYR A 441 -3.48 5.73 -5.11
C TYR A 441 -3.71 4.23 -5.30
N ALA A 442 -4.39 3.87 -6.41
CA ALA A 442 -4.68 2.50 -6.77
C ALA A 442 -3.38 1.70 -6.95
N THR A 443 -2.35 2.31 -7.57
CA THR A 443 -1.02 1.72 -7.78
C THR A 443 -0.48 1.03 -6.53
N ASN A 444 -0.51 1.68 -5.36
CA ASN A 444 -0.09 1.05 -4.11
C ASN A 444 -1.14 0.05 -3.58
N SER A 445 -2.39 0.50 -3.48
CA SER A 445 -3.45 -0.25 -2.80
C SER A 445 -3.82 -1.58 -3.46
N THR A 446 -3.63 -1.72 -4.77
CA THR A 446 -3.92 -2.96 -5.52
C THR A 446 -2.70 -3.82 -5.76
N THR A 447 -1.49 -3.25 -5.73
CA THR A 447 -0.24 -3.99 -5.98
C THR A 447 0.23 -4.76 -4.76
N ILE A 448 0.25 -4.14 -3.57
CA ILE A 448 0.67 -4.82 -2.33
C ILE A 448 -0.10 -6.14 -2.09
N PRO A 449 -1.46 -6.18 -2.18
CA PRO A 449 -2.19 -7.44 -2.01
C PRO A 449 -1.95 -8.48 -3.13
N ALA A 450 -1.42 -8.08 -4.29
CA ALA A 450 -1.00 -9.01 -5.34
C ALA A 450 0.39 -9.60 -5.08
N LEU A 451 1.27 -8.90 -4.35
CA LEU A 451 2.63 -9.36 -4.04
C LEU A 451 2.71 -10.29 -2.82
N VAL A 452 1.93 -9.99 -1.79
CA VAL A 452 1.99 -10.65 -0.48
C VAL A 452 0.59 -10.96 0.06
N GLY A 453 0.51 -11.97 0.94
CA GLY A 453 -0.75 -12.36 1.57
C GLY A 453 -0.56 -13.13 2.87
N LYS A 454 -1.54 -13.98 3.22
CA LYS A 454 -1.51 -14.76 4.47
C LYS A 454 -0.23 -15.60 4.62
N GLY A 455 0.43 -15.43 5.76
CA GLY A 455 1.70 -16.08 6.10
C GLY A 455 2.94 -15.29 5.68
N SER A 456 2.76 -14.10 5.09
CA SER A 456 3.81 -13.10 4.89
C SER A 456 3.78 -12.02 5.97
N LEU A 457 4.89 -11.29 6.08
CA LEU A 457 5.08 -10.13 6.95
C LEU A 457 5.28 -8.88 6.11
N ILE A 458 4.59 -7.81 6.48
CA ILE A 458 4.85 -6.44 6.00
C ILE A 458 5.43 -5.65 7.16
N ILE A 459 6.58 -5.04 6.97
CA ILE A 459 7.16 -4.05 7.88
C ILE A 459 7.02 -2.68 7.20
N SER A 460 6.23 -1.80 7.80
CA SER A 460 5.88 -0.48 7.27
C SER A 460 6.53 0.61 8.09
N ASP A 461 7.05 1.65 7.44
CA ASP A 461 7.38 2.91 8.13
C ASP A 461 6.11 3.49 8.77
N GLU A 462 6.26 4.15 9.91
CA GLU A 462 5.19 4.77 10.69
C GLU A 462 4.43 5.87 9.92
N LEU A 463 5.11 6.58 9.03
CA LEU A 463 4.56 7.72 8.29
C LEU A 463 4.21 7.40 6.84
N ASN A 464 4.21 6.11 6.47
CA ASN A 464 3.81 5.68 5.14
C ASN A 464 2.43 6.20 4.73
N HIS A 465 2.32 6.57 3.46
CA HIS A 465 1.12 7.11 2.87
C HIS A 465 -0.08 6.15 3.02
N SER A 466 -1.27 6.72 3.13
CA SER A 466 -2.49 5.95 3.41
C SER A 466 -2.78 4.88 2.34
N SER A 467 -2.33 5.08 1.09
CA SER A 467 -2.44 4.07 0.03
C SER A 467 -1.61 2.80 0.32
N LEU A 468 -0.41 2.96 0.87
CA LEU A 468 0.45 1.85 1.28
C LEU A 468 -0.17 1.12 2.47
N ILE A 469 -0.64 1.87 3.47
CA ILE A 469 -1.34 1.32 4.64
C ILE A 469 -2.58 0.53 4.20
N PHE A 470 -3.36 1.07 3.27
CA PHE A 470 -4.57 0.42 2.78
C PHE A 470 -4.23 -0.86 1.99
N GLY A 471 -3.25 -0.82 1.09
CA GLY A 471 -2.78 -2.02 0.38
C GLY A 471 -2.24 -3.10 1.33
N ALA A 472 -1.46 -2.71 2.33
CA ALA A 472 -0.95 -3.62 3.36
C ALA A 472 -2.10 -4.28 4.13
N ARG A 473 -3.13 -3.52 4.54
CA ARG A 473 -4.31 -4.06 5.23
C ARG A 473 -5.12 -5.01 4.34
N LEU A 474 -5.27 -4.69 3.05
CA LEU A 474 -6.00 -5.54 2.10
C LEU A 474 -5.30 -6.87 1.83
N SER A 475 -3.96 -6.93 1.92
CA SER A 475 -3.20 -8.17 1.67
C SER A 475 -3.54 -9.32 2.62
N GLY A 476 -3.99 -9.03 3.84
CA GLY A 476 -4.15 -10.02 4.90
C GLY A 476 -2.83 -10.60 5.42
N ALA A 477 -1.69 -10.00 5.08
CA ALA A 477 -0.40 -10.28 5.70
C ALA A 477 -0.35 -9.79 7.16
N ALA A 478 0.60 -10.31 7.94
CA ALA A 478 0.88 -9.71 9.25
C ALA A 478 1.58 -8.37 9.04
N ILE A 479 1.19 -7.34 9.78
CA ILE A 479 1.76 -6.00 9.66
C ILE A 479 2.49 -5.64 10.95
N ARG A 480 3.67 -5.04 10.80
CA ARG A 480 4.47 -4.44 11.86
C ARG A 480 4.92 -3.06 11.40
N VAL A 481 5.04 -2.15 12.37
CA VAL A 481 5.45 -0.77 12.12
C VAL A 481 6.76 -0.54 12.86
N PHE A 482 7.69 0.16 12.22
CA PHE A 482 8.89 0.68 12.86
C PHE A 482 8.82 2.21 12.87
N LYS A 483 9.51 2.84 13.81
CA LYS A 483 9.56 4.30 13.94
C LYS A 483 10.13 4.94 12.69
N HIS A 484 9.53 6.05 12.30
CA HIS A 484 9.87 6.77 11.08
C HIS A 484 11.38 6.94 10.87
N ASN A 485 11.88 6.41 9.76
CA ASN A 485 13.28 6.47 9.31
C ASN A 485 14.34 6.07 10.37
N ASN A 486 13.95 5.33 11.42
CA ASN A 486 14.86 4.95 12.50
C ASN A 486 15.40 3.54 12.28
N MET A 487 16.64 3.44 11.78
CA MET A 487 17.23 2.16 11.40
C MET A 487 17.55 1.24 12.59
N SER A 488 17.78 1.80 13.78
CA SER A 488 17.95 1.00 15.01
C SER A 488 16.65 0.33 15.45
N ASP A 489 15.54 1.06 15.41
CA ASP A 489 14.20 0.52 15.69
C ASP A 489 13.81 -0.51 14.62
N PHE A 490 14.01 -0.18 13.34
CA PHE A 490 13.77 -1.08 12.22
C PHE A 490 14.53 -2.42 12.36
N ARG A 491 15.83 -2.37 12.66
CA ARG A 491 16.66 -3.56 12.92
C ARG A 491 16.11 -4.39 14.09
N SER A 492 15.64 -3.72 15.15
CA SER A 492 15.05 -4.40 16.32
C SER A 492 13.75 -5.11 15.95
N VAL A 493 12.85 -4.43 15.21
CA VAL A 493 11.59 -5.00 14.72
C VAL A 493 11.85 -6.18 13.78
N LEU A 494 12.82 -6.09 12.87
CA LEU A 494 13.21 -7.19 11.99
C LEU A 494 13.64 -8.43 12.79
N ARG A 495 14.56 -8.25 13.75
CA ARG A 495 15.06 -9.34 14.61
C ARG A 495 13.93 -10.00 15.39
N GLU A 496 13.08 -9.19 16.01
CA GLU A 496 11.92 -9.70 16.75
C GLU A 496 11.01 -10.51 15.84
N CYS A 497 10.58 -9.96 14.71
CA CYS A 497 9.61 -10.60 13.84
C CYS A 497 10.15 -11.87 13.17
N ILE A 498 11.42 -11.87 12.77
CA ILE A 498 12.06 -13.06 12.19
C ILE A 498 12.21 -14.15 13.26
N SER A 499 12.64 -13.79 14.48
CA SER A 499 12.81 -14.76 15.56
C SER A 499 11.48 -15.42 15.99
N GLN A 500 10.39 -14.65 16.02
CA GLN A 500 9.08 -15.14 16.45
C GLN A 500 8.33 -15.90 15.36
N GLY A 501 8.64 -15.64 14.09
CA GLY A 501 7.94 -16.22 12.94
C GLY A 501 6.46 -15.80 12.88
N GLN A 502 5.67 -16.56 12.13
CA GLN A 502 4.25 -16.33 11.92
C GLN A 502 3.46 -16.42 13.24
N PRO A 503 2.51 -15.50 13.51
CA PRO A 503 1.68 -15.52 14.71
C PRO A 503 1.01 -16.87 14.94
N ARG A 504 0.97 -17.32 16.20
CA ARG A 504 0.38 -18.58 16.68
C ARG A 504 1.08 -19.86 16.24
N THR A 505 1.74 -19.87 15.08
CA THR A 505 2.37 -21.08 14.53
C THR A 505 3.89 -21.09 14.68
N HIS A 506 4.50 -19.92 14.89
CA HIS A 506 5.96 -19.71 14.93
C HIS A 506 6.71 -20.27 13.71
N ARG A 507 6.00 -20.48 12.60
CA ARG A 507 6.61 -20.93 11.34
C ARG A 507 7.37 -19.78 10.68
N PRO A 508 8.43 -20.07 9.91
CA PRO A 508 9.09 -19.04 9.11
C PRO A 508 8.10 -18.29 8.20
N TRP A 509 8.35 -17.01 7.98
CA TRP A 509 7.56 -16.20 7.05
C TRP A 509 7.71 -16.69 5.62
N LYS A 510 6.63 -16.64 4.83
CA LYS A 510 6.72 -16.95 3.38
C LYS A 510 7.48 -15.88 2.62
N LYS A 511 7.20 -14.62 2.94
CA LYS A 511 7.87 -13.42 2.42
C LYS A 511 7.90 -12.37 3.53
N ILE A 512 8.95 -11.56 3.54
CA ILE A 512 9.04 -10.34 4.35
C ILE A 512 9.15 -9.18 3.36
N LEU A 513 8.19 -8.28 3.36
CA LEU A 513 8.15 -7.09 2.53
C LEU A 513 8.30 -5.85 3.41
N VAL A 514 9.33 -5.05 3.16
CA VAL A 514 9.57 -3.77 3.81
C VAL A 514 9.06 -2.69 2.86
N VAL A 515 8.24 -1.78 3.37
CA VAL A 515 7.56 -0.75 2.59
C VAL A 515 7.92 0.62 3.15
N VAL A 516 8.46 1.49 2.30
CA VAL A 516 8.90 2.86 2.66
C VAL A 516 8.61 3.84 1.51
N GLU A 517 8.60 5.14 1.83
CA GLU A 517 8.62 6.22 0.82
C GLU A 517 10.06 6.69 0.57
N GLY A 518 10.40 7.04 -0.68
CA GLY A 518 11.68 7.64 -1.04
C GLY A 518 11.82 9.05 -0.46
N LEU A 519 10.75 9.86 -0.59
CA LEU A 519 10.60 11.19 -0.01
C LEU A 519 9.22 11.30 0.65
N TYR A 520 9.18 11.55 1.95
CA TYR A 520 7.93 11.58 2.72
C TYR A 520 7.16 12.88 2.51
N SER A 521 5.89 12.76 2.12
CA SER A 521 5.07 13.85 1.60
C SER A 521 4.71 14.97 2.61
N MET A 522 4.77 14.72 3.92
CA MET A 522 4.41 15.70 4.96
C MET A 522 5.62 16.21 5.74
N GLU A 523 6.63 15.36 5.92
CA GLU A 523 7.84 15.63 6.70
C GLU A 523 8.96 16.21 5.84
N GLY A 524 8.96 15.90 4.54
CA GLY A 524 10.06 16.26 3.64
C GLY A 524 11.36 15.51 3.94
N SER A 525 11.31 14.45 4.74
CA SER A 525 12.44 13.55 5.02
C SER A 525 12.68 12.60 3.84
N ILE A 526 13.94 12.27 3.60
CA ILE A 526 14.37 11.29 2.62
C ILE A 526 14.67 9.99 3.38
N VAL A 527 14.32 8.83 2.84
CA VAL A 527 14.65 7.56 3.51
C VAL A 527 16.15 7.33 3.56
N ASN A 528 16.68 6.79 4.66
CA ASN A 528 18.05 6.28 4.72
C ASN A 528 18.15 4.95 3.94
N LEU A 529 18.12 5.07 2.61
CA LEU A 529 18.19 3.94 1.69
C LEU A 529 19.51 3.16 1.82
N PRO A 530 20.70 3.79 1.98
CA PRO A 530 21.95 3.05 2.10
C PRO A 530 21.94 2.02 3.24
N GLU A 531 21.56 2.43 4.46
CA GLU A 531 21.51 1.51 5.60
C GLU A 531 20.38 0.47 5.45
N MET A 532 19.27 0.83 4.78
CA MET A 532 18.19 -0.10 4.48
C MET A 532 18.65 -1.22 3.52
N ILE A 533 19.48 -0.91 2.53
CA ILE A 533 20.08 -1.91 1.64
C ILE A 533 21.07 -2.81 2.40
N GLU A 534 21.86 -2.28 3.32
CA GLU A 534 22.72 -3.10 4.18
C GLU A 534 21.89 -4.09 5.02
N LEU A 535 20.81 -3.61 5.65
CA LEU A 535 19.87 -4.45 6.39
C LEU A 535 19.16 -5.46 5.49
N LYS A 536 18.83 -5.10 4.25
CA LYS A 536 18.26 -6.01 3.26
C LYS A 536 19.20 -7.18 2.99
N ARG A 537 20.50 -6.92 2.82
CA ARG A 537 21.51 -7.96 2.58
C ARG A 537 21.68 -8.87 3.81
N GLU A 538 21.61 -8.31 5.01
CA GLU A 538 21.69 -9.07 6.28
C GLU A 538 20.47 -9.97 6.52
N PHE A 539 19.25 -9.41 6.39
CA PHE A 539 18.00 -10.08 6.79
C PHE A 539 17.21 -10.71 5.62
N ARG A 540 17.64 -10.49 4.37
CA ARG A 540 17.06 -11.07 3.14
C ARG A 540 15.56 -10.80 2.96
N PHE A 541 15.13 -9.56 3.19
CA PHE A 541 13.76 -9.12 2.90
C PHE A 541 13.61 -8.54 1.49
N TYR A 542 12.37 -8.40 1.03
CA TYR A 542 12.03 -7.63 -0.16
C TYR A 542 11.73 -6.18 0.21
N LEU A 543 12.12 -5.24 -0.62
CA LEU A 543 12.01 -3.79 -0.44
C LEU A 543 11.11 -3.20 -1.52
N TYR A 544 10.09 -2.49 -1.06
CA TYR A 544 9.16 -1.71 -1.86
C TYR A 544 9.36 -0.23 -1.52
N VAL A 545 9.84 0.55 -2.50
CA VAL A 545 10.05 1.99 -2.35
C VAL A 545 9.01 2.74 -3.16
N ASP A 546 8.23 3.57 -2.48
CA ASP A 546 7.32 4.53 -3.09
C ASP A 546 8.08 5.82 -3.41
N GLU A 547 8.45 5.97 -4.68
CA GLU A 547 9.15 7.12 -5.25
C GLU A 547 8.19 8.26 -5.63
N ALA A 548 6.94 8.27 -5.19
CA ALA A 548 5.93 9.20 -5.73
C ALA A 548 6.28 10.67 -5.54
N HIS A 549 7.06 11.06 -4.51
CA HIS A 549 7.53 12.44 -4.31
C HIS A 549 8.97 12.67 -4.72
N SER A 550 9.77 11.62 -4.84
CA SER A 550 11.20 11.68 -5.16
C SER A 550 11.46 11.55 -6.65
N ILE A 551 10.68 10.77 -7.40
CA ILE A 551 10.86 10.60 -8.84
C ILE A 551 10.70 11.94 -9.58
N GLY A 552 11.69 12.29 -10.39
CA GLY A 552 11.84 13.59 -11.06
C GLY A 552 12.24 14.74 -10.13
N ALA A 553 12.21 14.56 -8.81
CA ALA A 553 12.40 15.64 -7.84
C ALA A 553 13.73 15.53 -7.07
N LEU A 554 14.25 14.31 -6.92
CA LEU A 554 15.54 14.00 -6.30
C LEU A 554 16.46 13.29 -7.31
N GLY A 555 17.76 13.40 -7.05
CA GLY A 555 18.81 12.84 -7.91
C GLY A 555 19.26 13.80 -9.00
N GLU A 556 20.47 13.61 -9.50
CA GLU A 556 21.06 14.47 -10.53
C GLU A 556 20.36 14.33 -11.89
N ASN A 557 19.75 13.17 -12.13
CA ASN A 557 19.01 12.82 -13.33
C ASN A 557 17.49 12.79 -13.10
N GLY A 558 17.03 13.12 -11.89
CA GLY A 558 15.63 13.00 -11.50
C GLY A 558 15.19 11.54 -11.34
N GLY A 559 16.11 10.61 -11.12
CA GLY A 559 15.82 9.17 -11.01
C GLY A 559 15.23 8.74 -9.66
N GLY A 560 14.98 9.68 -8.73
CA GLY A 560 14.41 9.38 -7.43
C GLY A 560 15.47 9.13 -6.36
N VAL A 561 15.11 8.38 -5.32
CA VAL A 561 15.99 8.18 -4.15
C VAL A 561 17.20 7.30 -4.49
N CYS A 562 17.07 6.33 -5.40
CA CYS A 562 18.21 5.55 -5.88
C CYS A 562 19.27 6.44 -6.55
N ASP A 563 18.85 7.31 -7.48
CA ASP A 563 19.73 8.28 -8.16
C ASP A 563 20.32 9.29 -7.17
N PHE A 564 19.54 9.72 -6.16
CA PHE A 564 20.02 10.64 -5.13
C PHE A 564 21.21 10.09 -4.32
N PHE A 565 21.21 8.81 -3.97
CA PHE A 565 22.30 8.16 -3.23
C PHE A 565 23.34 7.48 -4.12
N GLY A 566 23.09 7.35 -5.43
CA GLY A 566 23.91 6.52 -6.32
C GLY A 566 23.78 5.02 -6.02
N VAL A 567 22.61 4.59 -5.53
CA VAL A 567 22.29 3.17 -5.30
C VAL A 567 21.80 2.56 -6.60
N ASP A 568 22.33 1.39 -6.96
CA ASP A 568 21.84 0.63 -8.11
C ASP A 568 20.36 0.24 -7.89
N PRO A 569 19.44 0.64 -8.79
CA PRO A 569 18.03 0.25 -8.72
C PRO A 569 17.82 -1.26 -8.59
N ALA A 570 18.75 -2.11 -9.04
CA ALA A 570 18.70 -3.56 -8.86
C ALA A 570 18.62 -4.00 -7.38
N GLU A 571 19.12 -3.19 -6.43
CA GLU A 571 19.06 -3.49 -5.00
C GLU A 571 17.65 -3.30 -4.39
N VAL A 572 16.73 -2.62 -5.08
CA VAL A 572 15.33 -2.37 -4.67
C VAL A 572 14.39 -3.28 -5.47
N ASP A 573 13.55 -4.12 -4.85
CA ASP A 573 12.77 -5.10 -5.63
C ASP A 573 11.61 -4.45 -6.40
N ILE A 574 10.95 -3.47 -5.78
CA ILE A 574 9.83 -2.73 -6.39
C ILE A 574 10.05 -1.24 -6.25
N LEU A 575 10.10 -0.54 -7.39
CA LEU A 575 10.03 0.90 -7.48
C LEU A 575 8.64 1.30 -7.94
N MET A 576 7.89 1.94 -7.06
CA MET A 576 6.58 2.49 -7.36
C MET A 576 6.70 3.99 -7.56
N GLY A 577 5.95 4.58 -8.48
CA GLY A 577 5.89 6.04 -8.59
C GLY A 577 4.54 6.53 -9.12
N THR A 578 4.39 7.86 -9.17
CA THR A 578 3.19 8.51 -9.70
C THR A 578 3.52 9.51 -10.80
N PHE A 579 2.59 9.64 -11.75
CA PHE A 579 2.66 10.61 -12.83
C PHE A 579 2.00 11.95 -12.48
N THR A 580 1.29 12.04 -11.35
CA THR A 580 0.50 13.23 -10.97
C THR A 580 1.32 14.41 -10.47
N LYS A 581 2.64 14.25 -10.31
CA LYS A 581 3.54 15.23 -9.67
C LYS A 581 4.53 15.79 -10.68
N SER A 582 5.77 15.30 -10.66
CA SER A 582 6.87 15.78 -11.50
C SER A 582 6.53 15.80 -12.98
N PHE A 583 5.74 14.84 -13.47
CA PHE A 583 5.42 14.64 -14.89
C PHE A 583 4.18 15.41 -15.38
N GLY A 584 3.39 15.99 -14.47
CA GLY A 584 2.18 16.74 -14.83
C GLY A 584 1.09 15.91 -15.53
N GLY A 585 1.08 14.59 -15.35
CA GLY A 585 0.10 13.66 -15.90
C GLY A 585 -0.88 13.11 -14.85
N ALA A 586 -1.34 11.88 -15.04
CA ALA A 586 -2.16 11.15 -14.07
C ALA A 586 -1.79 9.67 -14.03
N GLY A 587 -2.11 8.98 -12.94
CA GLY A 587 -1.77 7.57 -12.74
C GLY A 587 -0.45 7.33 -12.01
N GLY A 588 0.04 6.10 -12.08
CA GLY A 588 1.30 5.68 -11.50
C GLY A 588 1.82 4.41 -12.15
N TYR A 589 2.98 3.96 -11.70
CA TYR A 589 3.64 2.78 -12.22
C TYR A 589 4.19 1.91 -11.09
N ILE A 590 4.40 0.64 -11.42
CA ILE A 590 5.19 -0.32 -10.65
C ILE A 590 6.28 -0.84 -11.57
N ALA A 591 7.53 -0.74 -11.17
CA ALA A 591 8.69 -1.23 -11.91
C ALA A 591 9.49 -2.21 -11.05
N GLY A 592 10.05 -3.23 -11.69
CA GLY A 592 10.76 -4.31 -11.02
C GLY A 592 11.24 -5.36 -12.02
N ASP A 593 11.60 -6.53 -11.51
CA ASP A 593 12.02 -7.65 -12.34
C ASP A 593 10.87 -8.11 -13.24
N LYS A 594 11.20 -8.49 -14.47
CA LYS A 594 10.20 -8.82 -15.49
C LYS A 594 9.22 -9.91 -15.03
N ALA A 595 9.73 -10.95 -14.38
CA ALA A 595 8.90 -12.04 -13.86
C ALA A 595 7.88 -11.57 -12.81
N VAL A 596 8.22 -10.55 -12.01
CA VAL A 596 7.31 -9.97 -11.02
C VAL A 596 6.25 -9.11 -11.70
N ILE A 597 6.65 -8.29 -12.66
CA ILE A 597 5.71 -7.44 -13.42
C ILE A 597 4.74 -8.30 -14.24
N ASP A 598 5.22 -9.35 -14.90
CA ASP A 598 4.37 -10.28 -15.65
C ASP A 598 3.37 -11.01 -14.73
N HIS A 599 3.77 -11.37 -13.51
CA HIS A 599 2.85 -11.89 -12.51
C HIS A 599 1.79 -10.86 -12.08
N LEU A 600 2.19 -9.60 -11.90
CA LEU A 600 1.26 -8.53 -11.54
C LEU A 600 0.23 -8.25 -12.64
N ARG A 601 0.62 -8.28 -13.92
CA ARG A 601 -0.32 -8.13 -15.05
C ARG A 601 -1.45 -9.17 -15.01
N LEU A 602 -1.18 -10.37 -14.47
CA LEU A 602 -2.17 -11.45 -14.35
C LEU A 602 -3.06 -11.37 -13.10
N THR A 603 -2.61 -10.68 -12.04
CA THR A 603 -3.20 -10.80 -10.70
C THR A 603 -3.65 -9.47 -10.09
N ASN A 604 -3.09 -8.34 -10.55
CA ASN A 604 -3.41 -7.04 -10.02
C ASN A 604 -4.78 -6.58 -10.50
N HIS A 605 -5.70 -6.33 -9.56
CA HIS A 605 -7.06 -5.93 -9.90
C HIS A 605 -7.13 -4.62 -10.71
N ALA A 606 -6.19 -3.70 -10.55
CA ALA A 606 -6.16 -2.48 -11.35
C ALA A 606 -5.79 -2.74 -12.82
N TYR A 607 -4.94 -3.74 -13.09
CA TYR A 607 -4.61 -4.11 -14.47
C TYR A 607 -5.74 -4.90 -15.13
N VAL A 608 -6.33 -5.84 -14.37
CA VAL A 608 -7.33 -6.78 -14.90
C VAL A 608 -8.72 -6.15 -15.04
N TYR A 609 -9.13 -5.26 -14.12
CA TYR A 609 -10.53 -4.80 -14.03
C TYR A 609 -10.72 -3.29 -14.13
N ALA A 610 -9.68 -2.47 -14.01
CA ALA A 610 -9.82 -1.02 -14.06
C ALA A 610 -9.59 -0.47 -15.47
N GLU A 611 -10.04 0.76 -15.67
CA GLU A 611 -9.82 1.49 -16.90
C GLU A 611 -8.33 1.79 -17.13
N PRO A 612 -7.84 1.64 -18.37
CA PRO A 612 -6.49 2.04 -18.75
C PRO A 612 -6.35 3.56 -18.67
N ILE A 613 -5.10 4.01 -18.59
CA ILE A 613 -4.77 5.42 -18.67
C ILE A 613 -5.13 5.95 -20.07
N SER A 614 -5.64 7.19 -20.13
CA SER A 614 -6.10 7.76 -21.40
C SER A 614 -4.90 8.10 -22.33
N PRO A 615 -5.02 7.90 -23.66
CA PRO A 615 -3.94 8.22 -24.61
C PRO A 615 -3.37 9.65 -24.49
N PRO A 616 -4.18 10.71 -24.30
CA PRO A 616 -3.66 12.06 -24.09
C PRO A 616 -2.77 12.16 -22.83
N VAL A 617 -3.13 11.46 -21.76
CA VAL A 617 -2.33 11.46 -20.51
C VAL A 617 -1.06 10.64 -20.69
N ILE A 618 -1.10 9.50 -21.39
CA ILE A 618 0.10 8.75 -21.74
C ILE A 618 1.08 9.64 -22.50
N GLN A 619 0.59 10.38 -23.51
CA GLN A 619 1.43 11.26 -24.31
C GLN A 619 2.07 12.37 -23.48
N GLN A 620 1.32 13.00 -22.55
CA GLN A 620 1.85 13.98 -21.61
C GLN A 620 3.06 13.42 -20.86
N ILE A 621 2.93 12.18 -20.35
CA ILE A 621 3.97 11.52 -19.56
C ILE A 621 5.17 11.18 -20.43
N ILE A 622 4.96 10.54 -21.59
CA ILE A 622 6.03 10.18 -22.53
C ILE A 622 6.83 11.42 -22.90
N THR A 623 6.17 12.50 -23.32
CA THR A 623 6.87 13.72 -23.72
C THR A 623 7.64 14.34 -22.55
N SER A 624 7.03 14.41 -21.35
CA SER A 624 7.72 14.94 -20.17
C SER A 624 8.96 14.10 -19.78
N MET A 625 8.85 12.77 -19.81
CA MET A 625 9.95 11.87 -19.50
C MET A 625 11.07 11.95 -20.54
N LYS A 626 10.74 12.01 -21.84
CA LYS A 626 11.74 12.21 -22.90
C LYS A 626 12.52 13.51 -22.72
N ILE A 627 11.85 14.60 -22.33
CA ILE A 627 12.51 15.88 -22.01
C ILE A 627 13.41 15.73 -20.77
N ILE A 628 12.97 15.03 -19.73
CA ILE A 628 13.77 14.77 -18.53
C ILE A 628 15.06 14.00 -18.90
N CYS A 629 14.93 12.95 -19.71
CA CYS A 629 16.05 12.15 -20.21
C CYS A 629 16.94 12.87 -21.23
N GLY A 630 16.50 13.99 -21.79
CA GLY A 630 17.15 14.64 -22.94
C GLY A 630 17.02 13.88 -24.27
N GLU A 631 16.06 12.95 -24.37
CA GLU A 631 15.73 12.22 -25.60
C GLU A 631 15.08 13.13 -26.65
N ASP A 632 14.59 14.31 -26.25
CA ASP A 632 14.11 15.37 -27.14
C ASP A 632 15.25 16.19 -27.78
N GLY A 633 16.52 15.89 -27.44
CA GLY A 633 17.70 16.59 -27.91
C GLY A 633 17.98 17.92 -27.21
N THR A 634 17.25 18.25 -26.14
CA THR A 634 17.44 19.49 -25.37
C THR A 634 18.05 19.23 -23.99
N ASP A 635 18.39 20.31 -23.29
CA ASP A 635 18.88 20.28 -21.90
C ASP A 635 17.79 20.67 -20.88
N ASP A 636 16.52 20.80 -21.32
CA ASP A 636 15.46 21.39 -20.50
C ASP A 636 15.16 20.57 -19.23
N GLY A 637 15.15 19.24 -19.35
CA GLY A 637 15.01 18.33 -18.20
C GLY A 637 16.08 18.57 -17.12
N ARG A 638 17.36 18.54 -17.53
CA ARG A 638 18.51 18.77 -16.64
C ARG A 638 18.47 20.17 -16.01
N ARG A 639 18.12 21.20 -16.76
CA ARG A 639 17.96 22.57 -16.22
C ARG A 639 16.85 22.64 -15.17
N ARG A 640 15.71 21.98 -15.40
CA ARG A 640 14.59 21.95 -14.43
C ARG A 640 14.97 21.24 -13.14
N ILE A 641 15.63 20.09 -13.22
CA ILE A 641 16.09 19.33 -12.04
C ILE A 641 17.05 20.18 -11.21
N LYS A 642 18.07 20.78 -11.86
CA LYS A 642 19.02 21.66 -11.19
C LYS A 642 18.35 22.86 -10.54
N GLN A 643 17.45 23.54 -11.26
CA GLN A 643 16.70 24.68 -10.75
C GLN A 643 15.85 24.30 -9.52
N LEU A 644 15.18 23.15 -9.55
CA LEU A 644 14.39 22.66 -8.42
C LEU A 644 15.27 22.42 -7.18
N ALA A 645 16.43 21.76 -7.35
CA ALA A 645 17.36 21.49 -6.26
C ALA A 645 17.89 22.81 -5.64
N GLU A 646 18.31 23.75 -6.47
CA GLU A 646 18.79 25.08 -6.04
C GLU A 646 17.69 25.89 -5.34
N ASN A 647 16.47 25.90 -5.90
CA ASN A 647 15.31 26.57 -5.31
C ASN A 647 14.96 26.00 -3.93
N SER A 648 14.97 24.66 -3.81
CA SER A 648 14.61 23.96 -2.58
C SER A 648 15.63 24.23 -1.47
N LEU A 649 16.93 24.09 -1.80
CA LEU A 649 18.01 24.41 -0.87
C LEU A 649 17.96 25.86 -0.41
N TYR A 650 17.80 26.80 -1.36
CA TYR A 650 17.74 28.22 -1.05
C TYR A 650 16.56 28.55 -0.13
N PHE A 651 15.34 28.17 -0.53
CA PHE A 651 14.13 28.53 0.20
C PHE A 651 14.13 27.95 1.62
N ALA A 652 14.53 26.68 1.77
CA ALA A 652 14.61 26.03 3.08
C ALA A 652 15.63 26.74 4.00
N SER A 653 16.82 27.04 3.47
CA SER A 653 17.88 27.69 4.24
C SER A 653 17.47 29.08 4.72
N ARG A 654 16.87 29.89 3.83
CA ARG A 654 16.41 31.23 4.19
C ARG A 654 15.30 31.25 5.23
N LEU A 655 14.35 30.32 5.17
CA LEU A 655 13.33 30.19 6.21
C LEU A 655 13.95 29.85 7.58
N ARG A 656 14.96 28.99 7.60
CA ARG A 656 15.67 28.66 8.85
C ARG A 656 16.47 29.86 9.39
N GLU A 657 17.18 30.58 8.52
CA GLU A 657 17.90 31.82 8.88
C GLU A 657 16.97 32.89 9.46
N MET A 658 15.72 32.98 8.98
CA MET A 658 14.67 33.85 9.53
C MET A 658 14.18 33.41 10.93
N GLY A 659 14.56 32.22 11.39
CA GLY A 659 14.21 31.69 12.70
C GLY A 659 12.93 30.86 12.74
N PHE A 660 12.43 30.40 11.60
CA PHE A 660 11.33 29.42 11.56
C PHE A 660 11.83 28.02 11.89
N ILE A 661 10.98 27.21 12.53
CA ILE A 661 11.20 25.76 12.62
C ILE A 661 10.72 25.14 11.32
N VAL A 662 11.66 24.57 10.57
CA VAL A 662 11.45 23.98 9.24
C VAL A 662 11.94 22.54 9.27
N TYR A 663 11.03 21.61 8.98
CA TYR A 663 11.35 20.19 8.85
C TYR A 663 11.84 19.87 7.44
N GLY A 664 12.26 18.62 7.25
CA GLY A 664 12.70 18.09 5.97
C GLY A 664 14.21 18.15 5.78
N ASP A 665 14.69 17.14 5.08
CA ASP A 665 16.10 16.95 4.78
C ASP A 665 16.60 17.99 3.76
N GLU A 666 17.91 18.19 3.72
CA GLU A 666 18.49 19.14 2.77
C GLU A 666 18.29 18.69 1.32
N GLY A 667 17.90 19.62 0.45
CA GLY A 667 17.55 19.34 -0.95
C GLY A 667 16.11 18.84 -1.17
N SER A 668 15.33 18.63 -0.12
CA SER A 668 13.92 18.26 -0.24
C SER A 668 13.06 19.40 -0.82
N PRO A 669 12.31 19.16 -1.90
CA PRO A 669 11.38 20.15 -2.48
C PRO A 669 10.07 20.28 -1.70
N VAL A 670 9.89 19.48 -0.65
CA VAL A 670 8.78 19.57 0.29
C VAL A 670 9.31 20.17 1.58
N ILE A 671 8.92 21.41 1.86
CA ILE A 671 9.45 22.21 2.96
C ILE A 671 8.31 22.51 3.96
N PRO A 672 8.20 21.76 5.07
CA PRO A 672 7.18 21.98 6.07
C PRO A 672 7.64 23.00 7.13
N LEU A 673 6.96 24.13 7.19
CA LEU A 673 7.13 25.18 8.20
C LEU A 673 6.11 24.99 9.33
N LEU A 674 6.59 24.84 10.56
CA LEU A 674 5.73 24.48 11.70
C LEU A 674 4.96 25.71 12.21
N LEU A 675 3.64 25.57 12.34
CA LEU A 675 2.73 26.63 12.79
C LEU A 675 2.28 26.46 14.24
N PHE A 676 2.26 25.22 14.73
CA PHE A 676 1.87 24.84 16.08
C PHE A 676 0.42 25.23 16.42
N ASN A 677 0.22 26.35 17.10
CA ASN A 677 -1.06 26.78 17.67
C ASN A 677 -2.21 26.75 16.63
N PRO A 678 -3.38 26.16 16.96
CA PRO A 678 -4.46 25.94 16.00
C PRO A 678 -5.00 27.21 15.36
N ALA A 679 -4.96 28.34 16.08
CA ALA A 679 -5.39 29.64 15.57
C ALA A 679 -4.41 30.24 14.54
N LYS A 680 -3.13 29.89 14.60
CA LYS A 680 -2.11 30.38 13.65
C LYS A 680 -2.27 29.75 12.28
N LEU A 681 -2.77 28.52 12.22
CA LEU A 681 -2.98 27.79 10.97
C LEU A 681 -3.89 28.53 9.95
N PRO A 682 -5.14 28.90 10.29
CA PRO A 682 -5.98 29.67 9.37
C PRO A 682 -5.45 31.11 9.18
N ALA A 683 -4.85 31.71 10.22
CA ALA A 683 -4.30 33.05 10.12
C ALA A 683 -3.19 33.11 9.06
N PHE A 684 -2.24 32.17 9.11
CA PHE A 684 -1.15 32.05 8.15
C PHE A 684 -1.68 31.86 6.72
N SER A 685 -2.60 30.91 6.51
CA SER A 685 -3.19 30.66 5.18
C SER A 685 -3.90 31.90 4.60
N ARG A 686 -4.59 32.67 5.44
CA ARG A 686 -5.30 33.89 5.02
C ARG A 686 -4.35 35.05 4.76
N GLU A 687 -3.32 35.24 5.58
CA GLU A 687 -2.31 36.29 5.42
C GLU A 687 -1.44 36.08 4.19
N CYS A 688 -1.03 34.83 3.90
CA CYS A 688 -0.34 34.49 2.65
C CYS A 688 -1.23 34.77 1.42
N LEU A 689 -2.52 34.37 1.49
CA LEU A 689 -3.44 34.59 0.36
C LEU A 689 -3.69 36.09 0.10
N LYS A 690 -3.78 36.91 1.16
CA LYS A 690 -3.90 38.38 1.02
C LYS A 690 -2.74 38.93 0.19
N ARG A 691 -1.51 38.46 0.48
CA ARG A 691 -0.26 38.79 -0.21
C ARG A 691 -0.05 38.09 -1.55
N GLY A 692 -1.04 37.34 -2.04
CA GLY A 692 -0.99 36.70 -3.35
C GLY A 692 -0.14 35.42 -3.38
N ILE A 693 -0.01 34.72 -2.24
CA ILE A 693 0.75 33.47 -2.12
C ILE A 693 -0.21 32.34 -1.74
N ALA A 694 -0.32 31.31 -2.59
CA ALA A 694 -1.06 30.10 -2.30
C ALA A 694 -0.18 29.06 -1.60
N VAL A 695 -0.57 28.72 -0.37
CA VAL A 695 0.10 27.72 0.48
C VAL A 695 -0.90 26.66 0.93
N VAL A 696 -0.42 25.44 1.17
CA VAL A 696 -1.21 24.40 1.84
C VAL A 696 -0.89 24.42 3.32
N VAL A 697 -1.89 24.63 4.15
CA VAL A 697 -1.79 24.38 5.59
C VAL A 697 -2.29 22.97 5.90
N VAL A 698 -1.61 22.29 6.82
CA VAL A 698 -1.87 20.89 7.17
C VAL A 698 -2.00 20.78 8.69
N GLY A 699 -3.04 20.09 9.13
CA GLY A 699 -3.30 19.77 10.53
C GLY A 699 -3.97 18.42 10.66
N TYR A 700 -4.43 18.10 11.87
CA TYR A 700 -5.16 16.85 12.13
C TYR A 700 -6.36 16.66 11.18
N PRO A 701 -6.60 15.43 10.66
CA PRO A 701 -5.93 14.16 11.00
C PRO A 701 -4.66 13.86 10.19
N ALA A 702 -4.29 14.70 9.22
CA ALA A 702 -3.15 14.41 8.34
C ALA A 702 -1.80 14.47 9.06
N THR A 703 -1.70 15.27 10.14
CA THR A 703 -0.53 15.35 11.02
C THR A 703 -0.99 15.36 12.47
N PRO A 704 -0.15 14.94 13.44
CA PRO A 704 -0.45 15.10 14.85
C PRO A 704 -0.82 16.54 15.20
N ILE A 705 -1.80 16.70 16.11
CA ILE A 705 -2.39 17.97 16.53
C ILE A 705 -1.34 19.05 16.89
N ILE A 706 -0.22 18.63 17.49
CA ILE A 706 0.84 19.54 17.93
C ILE A 706 1.82 19.96 16.81
N THR A 707 1.78 19.31 15.66
CA THR A 707 2.74 19.52 14.54
C THR A 707 2.07 20.12 13.31
N SER A 708 1.02 20.93 13.52
CA SER A 708 0.37 21.64 12.42
C SER A 708 1.39 22.52 11.69
N ARG A 709 1.29 22.58 10.35
CA ARG A 709 2.36 23.14 9.49
C ARG A 709 1.81 23.76 8.21
N ALA A 710 2.57 24.67 7.62
CA ALA A 710 2.41 25.09 6.23
C ALA A 710 3.42 24.28 5.40
N ARG A 711 2.93 23.54 4.41
CA ARG A 711 3.79 22.76 3.53
C ARG A 711 3.97 23.50 2.21
N PHE A 712 5.20 23.94 1.98
CA PHE A 712 5.62 24.53 0.72
C PHE A 712 6.10 23.42 -0.21
N CYS A 713 5.60 23.42 -1.43
CA CYS A 713 6.07 22.55 -2.50
C CYS A 713 6.75 23.43 -3.55
N LEU A 714 8.05 23.23 -3.73
CA LEU A 714 8.87 24.04 -4.62
C LEU A 714 8.78 23.48 -6.05
N SER A 715 8.99 24.35 -7.03
CA SER A 715 8.95 24.00 -8.44
C SER A 715 10.17 24.58 -9.16
N ALA A 716 10.62 23.87 -10.19
CA ALA A 716 11.55 24.40 -11.19
C ALA A 716 10.98 25.63 -11.91
N ALA A 717 9.66 25.80 -11.92
CA ALA A 717 9.00 26.97 -12.53
C ALA A 717 9.10 28.24 -11.66
N HIS A 718 9.49 28.13 -10.39
CA HIS A 718 9.72 29.30 -9.54
C HIS A 718 11.01 30.00 -9.93
N THR A 719 10.93 31.31 -10.11
CA THR A 719 12.10 32.17 -10.33
C THR A 719 12.67 32.62 -9.00
N ARG A 720 13.93 33.03 -8.99
CA ARG A 720 14.57 33.60 -7.79
C ARG A 720 13.78 34.78 -7.20
N ALA A 721 13.23 35.64 -8.07
CA ALA A 721 12.39 36.76 -7.65
C ALA A 721 11.10 36.32 -6.94
N ASP A 722 10.48 35.21 -7.35
CA ASP A 722 9.30 34.66 -6.65
C ASP A 722 9.65 34.20 -5.25
N LEU A 723 10.80 33.53 -5.11
CA LEU A 723 11.30 33.04 -3.83
C LEU A 723 11.64 34.21 -2.91
N ASP A 724 12.36 35.22 -3.40
CA ASP A 724 12.74 36.40 -2.62
C ASP A 724 11.51 37.21 -2.17
N TYR A 725 10.54 37.41 -3.07
CA TYR A 725 9.27 38.03 -2.72
C TYR A 725 8.55 37.24 -1.61
N THR A 726 8.39 35.93 -1.82
CA THR A 726 7.70 35.05 -0.87
C THR A 726 8.38 35.03 0.48
N LEU A 727 9.72 34.91 0.52
CA LEU A 727 10.51 34.93 1.75
C LEU A 727 10.33 36.24 2.52
N ARG A 728 10.37 37.39 1.85
CA ARG A 728 10.11 38.69 2.49
C ARG A 728 8.71 38.78 3.08
N GLU A 729 7.69 38.37 2.32
CA GLU A 729 6.31 38.34 2.81
C GLU A 729 6.12 37.37 4.00
N LEU A 730 6.80 36.22 3.96
CA LEU A 730 6.78 35.24 5.05
C LEU A 730 7.48 35.77 6.30
N ASP A 731 8.55 36.54 6.16
CA ASP A 731 9.25 37.17 7.28
C ASP A 731 8.30 38.09 8.08
N GLU A 732 7.54 38.94 7.40
CA GLU A 732 6.52 39.79 8.01
C GLU A 732 5.37 38.99 8.65
N VAL A 733 4.86 37.98 7.95
CA VAL A 733 3.79 37.10 8.48
C VAL A 733 4.30 36.33 9.71
N GLY A 734 5.57 35.95 9.71
CA GLY A 734 6.23 35.28 10.82
C GLY A 734 6.30 36.14 12.07
N ASP A 735 6.58 37.44 11.92
CA ASP A 735 6.55 38.38 13.04
C ASP A 735 5.13 38.63 13.54
N LEU A 736 4.18 38.86 12.62
CA LEU A 736 2.77 39.09 12.93
C LEU A 736 2.17 37.93 13.73
N LEU A 737 2.51 36.70 13.38
CA LEU A 737 1.99 35.49 14.00
C LEU A 737 2.92 34.90 15.07
N MET A 738 4.04 35.55 15.38
CA MET A 738 5.06 35.10 16.33
C MET A 738 5.50 33.65 16.07
N LEU A 739 5.90 33.35 14.83
CA LEU A 739 6.29 32.01 14.36
C LEU A 739 7.82 31.78 14.37
N LYS A 740 8.62 32.84 14.51
CA LYS A 740 10.09 32.78 14.54
C LYS A 740 10.62 32.31 15.90
N VAL A 741 10.41 31.04 16.20
CA VAL A 741 10.66 30.42 17.51
C VAL A 741 11.89 29.50 17.55
N SER A 742 12.62 29.36 16.45
CA SER A 742 13.85 28.56 16.41
C SER A 742 14.90 29.10 17.38
N ARG A 743 15.61 28.18 18.04
CA ARG A 743 16.72 28.45 18.96
C ARG A 743 18.02 28.73 18.21
N ASN A 744 18.13 28.30 16.95
CA ASN A 744 19.34 28.37 16.14
C ASN A 744 19.42 29.64 15.28
N LYS A 745 18.99 30.80 15.82
CA LYS A 745 19.06 32.07 15.08
C LYS A 745 20.52 32.39 14.72
N GLY A 746 20.90 32.18 13.46
CA GLY A 746 22.17 32.63 12.88
C GLY A 746 23.36 31.68 12.97
N MET A 747 23.16 30.36 12.94
CA MET A 747 24.23 29.41 12.56
C MET A 747 24.29 29.22 11.04
#